data_AF-H3HE04-F1
#
_entry.id   AF-H3HE04-F1
#
_cell.length_a   1.000
_cell.length_b   1.000
_cell.length_c   1.000
_cell.angle_alpha   90.00
_cell.angle_beta   90.00
_cell.angle_gamma   90.00
#
_symmetry.space_group_name_H-M   'P 1'
#
loop_
_entity.id
_entity.type
_entity.pdbx_description
1 polymer ?
#
loop_
_entity_poly.entity_id
_entity_poly.type
_entity_poly.pdbx_seq_one_letter_code
_entity_poly.pdbx_strand_id
1 'polypeptide(L)'
;MLSALLIAAVVGAPAAVWAGPYDGWAPHRYCNAMDGIEATRIPPLTPEQAEVVESLEQVQIIARHGARAPYARLFCWDSPKHNPMNTEWDCTTTSVSSQDINQDEKSKGFGRLYRKSYMGGHNILKGDCVVGGLLPLGRQQHKINGQFLRDAYVGDGPLKLFPTANLSHLELNEIYLRSDDQERTLGSGQALIDGLFPVDGTLSLELHRMLSWDVADISVDYINANENICPFMGHIGQLSNESPEFWAHLRDPAAVEIEHHFNDVVGNFSWGSALECLSTARCNDLELPDGIDEETFTKTYHEVEVRQGIFLTYNDSWYAKVAMQPLAHDMLTRLDGVLDDSRDAYKLSVTMAHDSTIMPFLAASVKENWDRTWTPYAGMLVVEVYKTKSGSHAVRVIFHGEPQLLPDCRDTLCDIEEFSKAFAFARNPRTEHDCKLPKKKKSKKHSSSLLTAVADDQAGFRASDYIASYLLLGLVGVAGLLAVRAKIRRSRQREAHAGDETISLLSKSQRRFLSDGMDAFMEFEREMALKRRKENPEQFAPVGPVTPPVKPEDDECCHLDCPNCVLLVYQEKLLEYELSLQSQNRTEKPEAPTPKYDLTFYASKDDEELPEERRKLLMRADRAVFEVAVNDVISAPHQTTDGAWRSVRHIDLSIRGDQQELVSEQASNIGVYVPNDLPVVERMLNHLHVEDPDVVFAAEPLHGSEETVYASDENDVAALMAPQTAEVIQAERRHQHTTIADIFDRFPSVHLSFAEFFQIAPPNAARYYTVSSSRQFSPDSVSITLGLRKTNTQPLPRCSSYLAMLKPGDSIRASFYQSSFVFPFHDQRPIMLISAGTGIAPFRAFLQDLEHEGGPSPNQHRPAYLFYGCRETNVDFLYAEELQHARESGVLDQLHVEFSDDSGKPKRDALIDQSELVARHLLADEGYIYVCGSLAMGRAVKKAIAAALVRHSAYSDGAIRTQQDAERVVTDKLAGHLIITELW
;
A
#
# COMPACT_ATOMS: atom_id res chain seq x y z
N MET A 1 43.66 32.53 -58.34
CA MET A 1 44.91 32.84 -57.61
C MET A 1 44.56 33.67 -56.37
N LEU A 2 45.43 33.63 -55.36
CA LEU A 2 45.26 34.20 -54.02
C LEU A 2 44.51 35.55 -53.94
N SER A 3 43.65 35.69 -52.94
CA SER A 3 43.93 36.60 -51.80
C SER A 3 43.01 36.27 -50.62
N ALA A 4 43.62 36.16 -49.44
CA ALA A 4 42.93 36.07 -48.15
C ALA A 4 43.04 37.43 -47.41
N LEU A 5 42.42 37.48 -46.23
CA LEU A 5 42.52 38.50 -45.16
C LEU A 5 41.60 39.72 -45.19
N LEU A 6 41.15 40.06 -43.97
CA LEU A 6 40.65 41.36 -43.48
C LEU A 6 39.28 41.85 -43.98
N ILE A 7 38.21 41.35 -43.33
CA ILE A 7 37.41 42.20 -42.42
C ILE A 7 37.11 41.41 -41.14
N ALA A 8 37.65 41.86 -40.01
CA ALA A 8 37.23 41.46 -38.68
C ALA A 8 36.94 42.73 -37.88
N ALA A 9 35.66 42.98 -37.55
CA ALA A 9 35.18 43.76 -36.40
C ALA A 9 33.64 43.88 -36.42
N VAL A 10 33.04 43.97 -35.23
CA VAL A 10 31.66 44.38 -34.94
C VAL A 10 30.52 43.43 -35.40
N VAL A 11 30.35 42.32 -34.66
CA VAL A 11 29.11 42.12 -33.87
C VAL A 11 29.53 41.57 -32.50
N GLY A 12 29.87 42.46 -31.58
CA GLY A 12 30.07 42.10 -30.18
C GLY A 12 28.72 42.10 -29.45
N ALA A 13 28.01 40.98 -29.49
CA ALA A 13 27.06 40.65 -28.43
C ALA A 13 27.82 39.75 -27.44
N PRO A 14 27.91 40.08 -26.14
CA PRO A 14 28.33 39.09 -25.18
C PRO A 14 27.26 38.00 -25.21
N ALA A 15 27.64 36.78 -25.59
CA ALA A 15 26.90 35.62 -25.14
C ALA A 15 27.01 35.65 -23.62
N ALA A 16 25.94 36.08 -22.96
CA ALA A 16 25.80 35.89 -21.53
C ALA A 16 25.81 34.38 -21.33
N VAL A 17 26.95 33.84 -20.92
CA VAL A 17 27.00 32.54 -20.27
C VAL A 17 26.19 32.76 -19.00
N TRP A 18 24.93 32.31 -19.03
CA TRP A 18 24.09 32.31 -17.85
C TRP A 18 24.75 31.32 -16.89
N ALA A 19 25.38 31.84 -15.84
CA ALA A 19 25.89 31.02 -14.75
C ALA A 19 24.73 30.16 -14.22
N GLY A 20 24.86 28.84 -14.38
CA GLY A 20 23.90 27.89 -13.84
C GLY A 20 23.94 27.87 -12.31
N PRO A 21 22.99 27.21 -11.64
CA PRO A 21 22.98 27.12 -10.17
C PRO A 21 24.21 26.42 -9.58
N TYR A 22 24.98 25.69 -10.40
CA TYR A 22 26.21 24.98 -10.04
C TYR A 22 27.45 25.53 -10.76
N ASP A 23 27.46 26.79 -11.20
CA ASP A 23 28.61 27.36 -11.90
C ASP A 23 29.88 27.31 -11.04
N GLY A 24 30.97 26.80 -11.63
CA GLY A 24 32.24 26.53 -10.95
C GLY A 24 32.33 25.19 -10.19
N TRP A 25 31.25 24.46 -9.96
CA TRP A 25 31.29 23.14 -9.29
C TRP A 25 31.70 22.04 -10.27
N ALA A 26 32.34 20.98 -9.77
CA ALA A 26 32.63 19.80 -10.60
C ALA A 26 31.33 19.06 -11.00
N PRO A 27 31.26 18.41 -12.17
CA PRO A 27 30.20 17.46 -12.50
C PRO A 27 30.17 16.33 -11.47
N HIS A 28 29.01 16.10 -10.83
CA HIS A 28 28.93 15.08 -9.79
C HIS A 28 28.83 13.68 -10.40
N ARG A 29 29.73 12.77 -9.98
CA ARG A 29 29.89 11.41 -10.55
C ARG A 29 28.59 10.62 -10.70
N TYR A 30 27.69 10.71 -9.73
CA TYR A 30 26.42 9.97 -9.75
C TYR A 30 25.57 10.28 -10.98
N CYS A 31 25.64 11.51 -11.49
CA CYS A 31 24.88 11.93 -12.66
C CYS A 31 25.31 11.21 -13.93
N ASN A 32 26.57 10.74 -13.98
CA ASN A 32 27.21 10.15 -15.15
C ASN A 32 26.94 10.95 -16.43
N ALA A 33 27.22 12.25 -16.37
CA ALA A 33 26.95 13.18 -17.46
C ALA A 33 27.71 12.78 -18.73
N MET A 34 27.40 13.42 -19.86
CA MET A 34 27.86 13.00 -21.20
C MET A 34 29.39 13.08 -21.40
N ASP A 35 30.10 13.75 -20.50
CA ASP A 35 31.56 13.77 -20.33
C ASP A 35 32.07 12.62 -19.44
N GLY A 36 31.35 12.31 -18.35
CA GLY A 36 31.65 11.20 -17.45
C GLY A 36 31.36 9.80 -18.03
N ILE A 37 30.41 9.68 -18.96
CA ILE A 37 29.98 8.39 -19.53
C ILE A 37 31.13 7.59 -20.15
N GLU A 38 32.17 8.25 -20.68
CA GLU A 38 33.36 7.60 -21.24
C GLU A 38 34.08 6.68 -20.23
N ALA A 39 33.94 6.95 -18.93
CA ALA A 39 34.45 6.07 -17.88
C ALA A 39 33.78 4.68 -17.86
N THR A 40 32.61 4.48 -18.47
CA THR A 40 31.99 3.14 -18.57
C THR A 40 32.58 2.25 -19.65
N ARG A 41 33.51 2.75 -20.48
CA ARG A 41 34.09 1.99 -21.59
C ARG A 41 34.82 0.75 -21.09
N ILE A 42 34.59 -0.38 -21.77
CA ILE A 42 35.27 -1.64 -21.47
C ILE A 42 36.77 -1.49 -21.78
N PRO A 43 37.68 -1.69 -20.79
CA PRO A 43 39.11 -1.64 -21.02
C PRO A 43 39.60 -2.91 -21.72
N PRO A 44 40.64 -2.82 -22.58
CA PRO A 44 41.30 -4.01 -23.11
C PRO A 44 41.93 -4.84 -21.98
N LEU A 45 42.26 -6.10 -22.26
CA LEU A 45 43.16 -6.88 -21.40
C LEU A 45 44.56 -6.24 -21.38
N THR A 46 45.31 -6.41 -20.28
CA THR A 46 46.73 -6.03 -20.29
C THR A 46 47.51 -6.90 -21.29
N PRO A 47 48.71 -6.50 -21.76
CA PRO A 47 49.52 -7.33 -22.65
C PRO A 47 49.77 -8.73 -22.10
N GLU A 48 50.02 -8.86 -20.80
CA GLU A 48 50.29 -10.11 -20.10
C GLU A 48 49.03 -11.00 -20.03
N GLN A 49 47.87 -10.39 -19.78
CA GLN A 49 46.56 -11.08 -19.80
C GLN A 49 46.19 -11.54 -21.22
N ALA A 50 46.43 -10.69 -22.23
CA ALA A 50 46.22 -11.02 -23.64
C ALA A 50 47.13 -12.17 -24.14
N GLU A 51 48.31 -12.35 -23.52
CA GLU A 51 49.19 -13.48 -23.82
C GLU A 51 48.66 -14.83 -23.31
N VAL A 52 47.80 -14.88 -22.28
CA VAL A 52 47.31 -16.15 -21.70
C VAL A 52 45.90 -16.57 -22.16
N VAL A 53 45.07 -15.64 -22.65
CA VAL A 53 43.74 -15.97 -23.21
C VAL A 53 43.83 -16.51 -24.64
N GLU A 54 42.92 -17.42 -24.99
CA GLU A 54 42.69 -17.92 -26.34
C GLU A 54 41.52 -17.19 -27.01
N SER A 55 40.35 -17.16 -26.36
CA SER A 55 39.10 -16.60 -26.87
C SER A 55 38.20 -16.04 -25.76
N LEU A 56 37.27 -15.15 -26.12
CA LEU A 56 36.17 -14.66 -25.29
C LEU A 56 34.92 -15.49 -25.61
N GLU A 57 34.37 -16.19 -24.62
CA GLU A 57 33.27 -17.15 -24.81
C GLU A 57 31.90 -16.57 -24.40
N GLN A 58 31.86 -15.75 -23.33
CA GLN A 58 30.62 -15.15 -22.82
C GLN A 58 30.85 -13.78 -22.18
N VAL A 59 29.84 -12.91 -22.27
CA VAL A 59 29.72 -11.65 -21.53
C VAL A 59 28.38 -11.60 -20.80
N GLN A 60 28.38 -11.37 -19.50
CA GLN A 60 27.17 -11.08 -18.70
C GLN A 60 27.23 -9.66 -18.16
N ILE A 61 26.12 -8.92 -18.24
CA ILE A 61 26.04 -7.50 -17.89
C ILE A 61 24.90 -7.30 -16.89
N ILE A 62 25.17 -6.60 -15.80
CA ILE A 62 24.16 -6.07 -14.87
C ILE A 62 24.30 -4.55 -14.88
N ALA A 63 23.26 -3.83 -15.32
CA ALA A 63 23.36 -2.38 -15.56
C ALA A 63 22.24 -1.61 -14.85
N ARG A 64 22.62 -0.54 -14.13
CA ARG A 64 21.67 0.42 -13.54
C ARG A 64 21.01 1.22 -14.65
N HIS A 65 19.72 1.54 -14.53
CA HIS A 65 19.06 2.49 -15.44
C HIS A 65 19.81 3.84 -15.56
N GLY A 66 19.56 4.56 -16.66
CA GLY A 66 20.08 5.91 -16.87
C GLY A 66 19.38 6.98 -16.00
N ALA A 67 19.71 8.24 -16.26
CA ALA A 67 19.08 9.40 -15.63
C ALA A 67 17.54 9.38 -15.77
N ARG A 68 16.86 9.71 -14.67
CA ARG A 68 15.40 9.58 -14.48
C ARG A 68 14.82 10.76 -13.69
N ALA A 69 13.51 10.92 -13.79
CA ALA A 69 12.72 11.77 -12.90
C ALA A 69 12.68 11.20 -11.45
N PRO A 70 12.15 11.93 -10.43
CA PRO A 70 12.14 11.47 -9.03
C PRO A 70 11.46 10.11 -8.86
N TYR A 71 12.08 9.16 -8.15
CA TYR A 71 11.59 7.76 -8.11
C TYR A 71 10.33 7.53 -7.26
N ALA A 72 10.01 8.46 -6.37
CA ALA A 72 8.85 8.39 -5.49
C ALA A 72 8.28 9.80 -5.23
N ARG A 73 7.06 9.87 -4.67
CA ARG A 73 6.47 11.13 -4.20
C ARG A 73 7.10 11.54 -2.86
N LEU A 74 8.28 12.13 -2.93
CA LEU A 74 9.09 12.45 -1.75
C LEU A 74 8.92 13.90 -1.29
N PHE A 75 9.23 14.12 -0.02
CA PHE A 75 9.44 15.46 0.51
C PHE A 75 10.94 15.73 0.59
N CYS A 76 11.40 16.71 -0.21
CA CYS A 76 12.82 17.01 -0.31
C CYS A 76 13.29 18.09 0.65
N TRP A 77 12.53 19.19 0.78
CA TRP A 77 12.81 20.31 1.67
C TRP A 77 11.62 21.24 1.76
N ASP A 78 11.60 22.09 2.79
CA ASP A 78 10.48 22.98 3.14
C ASP A 78 10.18 24.03 2.05
N SER A 79 11.19 24.50 1.31
CA SER A 79 11.01 25.54 0.29
C SER A 79 10.32 25.00 -0.98
N PRO A 80 9.08 25.44 -1.31
CA PRO A 80 8.37 24.91 -2.47
C PRO A 80 9.00 25.32 -3.81
N LYS A 81 9.76 26.43 -3.84
CA LYS A 81 10.43 26.95 -5.04
C LYS A 81 11.47 25.96 -5.58
N HIS A 82 12.30 25.44 -4.69
CA HIS A 82 13.45 24.60 -5.07
C HIS A 82 13.02 23.12 -5.26
N ASN A 83 11.94 22.69 -4.61
CA ASN A 83 11.61 21.27 -4.46
C ASN A 83 11.41 20.55 -5.81
N PRO A 84 12.18 19.48 -6.15
CA PRO A 84 12.16 18.87 -7.49
C PRO A 84 10.79 18.29 -7.88
N MET A 85 9.94 17.97 -6.90
CA MET A 85 8.56 17.52 -7.14
C MET A 85 7.66 18.61 -7.74
N ASN A 86 8.05 19.89 -7.64
CA ASN A 86 7.29 21.03 -8.17
C ASN A 86 7.77 21.46 -9.57
N THR A 87 8.87 20.92 -10.06
CA THR A 87 9.42 21.15 -11.41
C THR A 87 8.55 20.48 -12.49
N GLU A 88 8.63 20.99 -13.71
CA GLU A 88 8.06 20.36 -14.91
C GLU A 88 9.08 19.41 -15.54
N TRP A 89 8.71 18.14 -15.66
CA TRP A 89 9.59 17.05 -16.07
C TRP A 89 9.25 16.57 -17.48
N ASP A 90 10.23 16.64 -18.38
CA ASP A 90 10.15 16.16 -19.75
C ASP A 90 10.95 14.86 -19.94
N CYS A 91 10.22 13.78 -20.16
CA CYS A 91 10.75 12.45 -20.44
C CYS A 91 10.84 12.22 -21.97
N THR A 92 10.02 12.89 -22.79
CA THR A 92 9.77 12.58 -24.22
C THR A 92 9.49 11.08 -24.48
N THR A 93 8.98 10.37 -23.48
CA THR A 93 8.83 8.91 -23.51
C THR A 93 7.55 8.51 -24.23
N THR A 94 7.57 8.48 -25.56
CA THR A 94 6.52 7.79 -26.33
C THR A 94 6.68 6.28 -26.18
N SER A 95 6.18 5.72 -25.08
CA SER A 95 5.90 4.28 -24.99
C SER A 95 4.84 3.95 -26.04
N VAL A 96 5.19 3.06 -26.96
CA VAL A 96 4.31 2.58 -28.01
C VAL A 96 4.17 1.08 -27.85
N SER A 97 2.95 0.60 -27.58
CA SER A 97 2.63 -0.82 -27.56
C SER A 97 1.94 -1.24 -28.85
N SER A 98 2.08 -2.51 -29.19
CA SER A 98 1.27 -3.21 -30.17
C SER A 98 0.75 -4.48 -29.49
N GLN A 99 -0.45 -4.92 -29.87
CA GLN A 99 -0.95 -6.24 -29.50
C GLN A 99 -0.98 -7.06 -30.78
N ASP A 100 -0.28 -8.18 -30.79
CA ASP A 100 -0.48 -9.19 -31.82
C ASP A 100 -1.82 -9.86 -31.55
N ILE A 101 -2.69 -9.85 -32.55
CA ILE A 101 -4.05 -10.34 -32.39
C ILE A 101 -4.11 -11.82 -32.80
N ASN A 102 -3.31 -12.27 -33.79
CA ASN A 102 -3.49 -13.59 -34.44
C ASN A 102 -2.22 -14.45 -34.41
N GLN A 103 -2.26 -15.57 -33.69
CA GLN A 103 -1.18 -16.57 -33.76
C GLN A 103 -1.26 -17.44 -35.03
N ASP A 104 -2.41 -17.53 -35.69
CA ASP A 104 -2.65 -18.45 -36.82
C ASP A 104 -2.66 -17.79 -38.22
N GLU A 105 -2.71 -16.46 -38.33
CA GLU A 105 -2.66 -15.77 -39.63
C GLU A 105 -1.25 -15.29 -40.03
N LYS A 106 -0.96 -15.40 -41.33
CA LYS A 106 0.35 -15.08 -41.93
C LYS A 106 0.64 -13.57 -42.04
N SER A 107 -0.09 -12.72 -41.33
CA SER A 107 0.11 -11.27 -41.28
C SER A 107 1.31 -10.92 -40.39
N LYS A 108 2.53 -11.14 -40.91
CA LYS A 108 3.77 -10.70 -40.26
C LYS A 108 3.85 -9.17 -40.21
N GLY A 109 3.38 -8.57 -39.13
CA GLY A 109 3.56 -7.15 -38.84
C GLY A 109 3.09 -6.80 -37.44
N PHE A 110 3.66 -5.73 -36.86
CA PHE A 110 3.09 -5.12 -35.68
C PHE A 110 1.67 -4.64 -36.00
N GLY A 111 0.69 -5.00 -35.17
CA GLY A 111 -0.65 -4.44 -35.23
C GLY A 111 -0.65 -2.93 -34.98
N ARG A 112 -1.84 -2.33 -34.81
CA ARG A 112 -1.93 -0.88 -34.57
C ARG A 112 -1.03 -0.46 -33.41
N LEU A 113 -0.25 0.60 -33.62
CA LEU A 113 0.67 1.16 -32.64
C LEU A 113 -0.08 2.15 -31.74
N TYR A 114 -0.12 1.88 -30.43
CA TYR A 114 -0.82 2.70 -29.44
C TYR A 114 0.17 3.51 -28.62
N ARG A 115 0.05 4.84 -28.63
CA ARG A 115 0.88 5.76 -27.83
C ARG A 115 0.24 6.00 -26.46
N LYS A 116 0.99 5.76 -25.40
CA LYS A 116 0.62 6.21 -24.04
C LYS A 116 0.69 7.74 -23.94
N SER A 117 -0.31 8.36 -23.32
CA SER A 117 -0.37 9.81 -23.06
C SER A 117 -0.97 10.06 -21.68
N TYR A 118 -0.46 11.07 -20.96
CA TYR A 118 -0.90 11.40 -19.60
C TYR A 118 -1.92 12.55 -19.59
N MET A 119 -2.88 12.46 -18.67
CA MET A 119 -3.87 13.52 -18.48
C MET A 119 -3.26 14.70 -17.71
N GLY A 120 -3.28 15.89 -18.31
CA GLY A 120 -2.78 17.10 -17.68
C GLY A 120 -3.43 17.38 -16.31
N GLY A 121 -2.63 17.65 -15.30
CA GLY A 121 -3.09 17.88 -13.92
C GLY A 121 -3.45 16.64 -13.11
N HIS A 122 -3.30 15.43 -13.68
CA HIS A 122 -3.59 14.16 -12.99
C HIS A 122 -2.33 13.31 -12.69
N ASN A 123 -1.15 13.70 -13.18
CA ASN A 123 0.14 13.11 -12.78
C ASN A 123 0.66 13.70 -11.46
N ILE A 124 1.50 12.93 -10.75
CA ILE A 124 2.20 13.38 -9.54
C ILE A 124 3.29 14.41 -9.88
N LEU A 125 4.01 14.19 -10.99
CA LEU A 125 4.94 15.16 -11.58
C LEU A 125 4.18 16.04 -12.58
N LYS A 126 4.63 17.28 -12.75
CA LYS A 126 4.20 18.13 -13.89
C LYS A 126 4.99 17.71 -15.15
N GLY A 127 4.44 17.97 -16.33
CA GLY A 127 5.02 17.54 -17.60
C GLY A 127 4.49 16.19 -18.07
N ASP A 128 5.30 15.44 -18.84
CA ASP A 128 4.91 14.14 -19.44
C ASP A 128 5.53 12.92 -18.73
N CYS A 129 6.39 13.14 -17.73
CA CYS A 129 6.97 12.06 -16.93
C CYS A 129 5.97 11.40 -15.97
N VAL A 130 6.17 10.10 -15.74
CA VAL A 130 5.78 9.42 -14.50
C VAL A 130 6.85 9.55 -13.43
N VAL A 131 6.44 9.33 -12.19
CA VAL A 131 7.34 9.07 -11.06
C VAL A 131 8.30 7.93 -11.44
N GLY A 132 9.60 8.19 -11.36
CA GLY A 132 10.65 7.26 -11.78
C GLY A 132 10.74 7.01 -13.29
N GLY A 133 10.16 7.88 -14.14
CA GLY A 133 10.26 7.77 -15.60
C GLY A 133 11.65 8.10 -16.14
N LEU A 134 12.04 7.46 -17.25
CA LEU A 134 13.33 7.64 -17.91
C LEU A 134 13.43 8.98 -18.63
N LEU A 135 14.54 9.70 -18.41
CA LEU A 135 14.79 10.96 -19.12
C LEU A 135 15.48 10.70 -20.47
N PRO A 136 15.43 11.66 -21.42
CA PRO A 136 16.14 11.57 -22.70
C PRO A 136 17.65 11.32 -22.51
N LEU A 137 18.24 11.98 -21.50
CA LEU A 137 19.62 11.77 -21.08
C LEU A 137 19.89 10.32 -20.65
N GLY A 138 18.97 9.70 -19.92
CA GLY A 138 19.11 8.30 -19.47
C GLY A 138 19.13 7.29 -20.61
N ARG A 139 18.32 7.53 -21.65
CA ARG A 139 18.38 6.78 -22.91
C ARG A 139 19.70 7.00 -23.64
N GLN A 140 20.16 8.25 -23.69
CA GLN A 140 21.40 8.61 -24.39
C GLN A 140 22.64 8.00 -23.74
N GLN A 141 22.72 8.01 -22.41
CA GLN A 141 23.77 7.33 -21.62
C GLN A 141 23.87 5.85 -22.01
N HIS A 142 22.74 5.12 -21.97
CA HIS A 142 22.73 3.70 -22.32
C HIS A 142 22.99 3.42 -23.79
N LYS A 143 22.54 4.28 -24.70
CA LYS A 143 22.88 4.19 -26.12
C LYS A 143 24.39 4.30 -26.36
N ILE A 144 25.11 5.06 -25.54
CA ILE A 144 26.58 5.15 -25.59
C ILE A 144 27.22 3.92 -24.95
N ASN A 145 26.74 3.45 -23.80
CA ASN A 145 27.17 2.18 -23.21
C ASN A 145 27.09 1.04 -24.24
N GLY A 146 25.98 0.92 -24.95
CA GLY A 146 25.81 -0.04 -26.04
C GLY A 146 26.85 0.10 -27.14
N GLN A 147 27.22 1.33 -27.52
CA GLN A 147 28.30 1.56 -28.50
C GLN A 147 29.66 1.09 -27.97
N PHE A 148 29.98 1.32 -26.69
CA PHE A 148 31.22 0.82 -26.09
C PHE A 148 31.26 -0.70 -26.00
N LEU A 149 30.12 -1.33 -25.67
CA LEU A 149 29.97 -2.78 -25.71
C LEU A 149 30.14 -3.33 -27.14
N ARG A 150 29.68 -2.60 -28.17
CA ARG A 150 29.91 -2.97 -29.57
C ARG A 150 31.38 -2.87 -29.94
N ASP A 151 32.02 -1.75 -29.61
CA ASP A 151 33.45 -1.51 -29.85
C ASP A 151 34.30 -2.62 -29.19
N ALA A 152 33.91 -3.07 -27.99
CA ALA A 152 34.55 -4.15 -27.25
C ALA A 152 34.30 -5.54 -27.86
N TYR A 153 33.03 -5.92 -28.08
CA TYR A 153 32.65 -7.32 -28.30
C TYR A 153 32.22 -7.69 -29.72
N VAL A 154 32.11 -6.72 -30.63
CA VAL A 154 31.73 -6.98 -32.03
C VAL A 154 32.91 -6.75 -32.98
N GLY A 155 33.06 -7.64 -33.98
CA GLY A 155 34.04 -7.54 -35.05
C GLY A 155 34.81 -8.84 -35.29
N ASP A 156 35.96 -8.74 -35.94
CA ASP A 156 36.83 -9.89 -36.23
C ASP A 156 37.81 -10.20 -35.10
N GLY A 157 38.06 -11.49 -34.87
CA GLY A 157 39.09 -12.01 -33.96
C GLY A 157 38.53 -12.83 -32.78
N PRO A 158 39.37 -13.60 -32.08
CA PRO A 158 38.91 -14.55 -31.05
C PRO A 158 38.44 -13.87 -29.74
N LEU A 159 38.75 -12.59 -29.55
CA LEU A 159 38.26 -11.78 -28.42
C LEU A 159 36.98 -10.99 -28.77
N LYS A 160 36.31 -11.36 -29.86
CA LYS A 160 35.02 -10.78 -30.28
C LYS A 160 33.93 -11.84 -30.14
N LEU A 161 32.89 -11.48 -29.41
CA LEU A 161 31.75 -12.34 -29.08
C LEU A 161 30.82 -12.54 -30.29
N PHE A 162 30.69 -11.50 -31.13
CA PHE A 162 29.87 -11.53 -32.35
C PHE A 162 30.65 -11.01 -33.57
N PRO A 163 30.53 -11.66 -34.75
CA PRO A 163 31.23 -11.22 -35.95
C PRO A 163 30.64 -9.96 -36.59
N THR A 164 29.43 -9.54 -36.19
CA THR A 164 28.74 -8.39 -36.78
C THR A 164 27.71 -7.80 -35.83
N ALA A 165 27.40 -6.51 -35.98
CA ALA A 165 26.37 -5.81 -35.22
C ALA A 165 24.96 -5.92 -35.85
N ASN A 166 24.84 -6.58 -37.00
CA ASN A 166 23.55 -6.81 -37.66
C ASN A 166 22.89 -8.07 -37.08
N LEU A 167 21.86 -7.88 -36.26
CA LEU A 167 21.04 -8.96 -35.68
C LEU A 167 20.45 -9.92 -36.74
N SER A 168 20.32 -9.49 -38.00
CA SER A 168 19.91 -10.37 -39.11
C SER A 168 20.88 -11.54 -39.37
N HIS A 169 22.12 -11.46 -38.88
CA HIS A 169 23.15 -12.46 -39.10
C HIS A 169 23.58 -13.18 -37.81
N LEU A 170 22.82 -12.99 -36.72
CA LEU A 170 23.06 -13.61 -35.42
C LEU A 170 21.91 -14.53 -35.04
N GLU A 171 22.23 -15.57 -34.26
CA GLU A 171 21.25 -16.47 -33.65
C GLU A 171 20.75 -15.84 -32.35
N LEU A 172 19.45 -15.51 -32.28
CA LEU A 172 18.92 -14.69 -31.17
C LEU A 172 18.84 -15.44 -29.84
N ASN A 173 18.86 -16.78 -29.86
CA ASN A 173 18.93 -17.60 -28.66
C ASN A 173 20.32 -17.56 -27.98
N GLU A 174 21.34 -16.97 -28.61
CA GLU A 174 22.64 -16.68 -27.96
C GLU A 174 22.58 -15.43 -27.06
N ILE A 175 21.45 -14.71 -27.04
CA ILE A 175 21.25 -13.46 -26.29
C ILE A 175 20.13 -13.63 -25.26
N TYR A 176 20.44 -13.40 -23.98
CA TYR A 176 19.49 -13.39 -22.88
C TYR A 176 19.28 -11.96 -22.35
N LEU A 177 18.04 -11.47 -22.29
CA LEU A 177 17.71 -10.14 -21.80
C LEU A 177 16.70 -10.23 -20.64
N ARG A 178 17.02 -9.59 -19.51
CA ARG A 178 16.19 -9.52 -18.31
C ARG A 178 16.10 -8.09 -17.77
N SER A 179 14.97 -7.71 -17.21
CA SER A 179 14.75 -6.42 -16.54
C SER A 179 13.75 -6.60 -15.40
N ASP A 180 13.74 -5.69 -14.42
CA ASP A 180 12.51 -5.50 -13.64
C ASP A 180 11.43 -4.80 -14.49
N ASP A 181 10.15 -4.96 -14.15
CA ASP A 181 9.03 -4.37 -14.89
C ASP A 181 8.83 -2.88 -14.56
N GLN A 182 9.82 -2.06 -14.93
CA GLN A 182 9.75 -0.61 -14.81
C GLN A 182 10.20 0.07 -16.11
N GLU A 183 9.52 1.15 -16.48
CA GLU A 183 9.77 1.87 -17.74
C GLU A 183 11.23 2.34 -17.86
N ARG A 184 11.86 2.74 -16.74
CA ARG A 184 13.25 3.19 -16.74
C ARG A 184 14.30 2.11 -16.93
N THR A 185 14.05 0.87 -16.49
CA THR A 185 14.99 -0.26 -16.63
C THR A 185 14.84 -0.86 -18.01
N LEU A 186 13.61 -1.15 -18.45
CA LEU A 186 13.28 -1.61 -19.81
C LEU A 186 13.73 -0.60 -20.88
N GLY A 187 13.38 0.68 -20.73
CA GLY A 187 13.76 1.73 -21.70
C GLY A 187 15.27 2.00 -21.74
N SER A 188 15.97 1.79 -20.62
CA SER A 188 17.44 1.81 -20.58
C SER A 188 18.04 0.61 -21.31
N GLY A 189 17.48 -0.59 -21.09
CA GLY A 189 17.91 -1.82 -21.76
C GLY A 189 17.72 -1.77 -23.27
N GLN A 190 16.56 -1.31 -23.73
CA GLN A 190 16.29 -1.06 -25.15
C GLN A 190 17.33 -0.11 -25.75
N ALA A 191 17.62 1.02 -25.09
CA ALA A 191 18.62 1.96 -25.58
C ALA A 191 20.05 1.37 -25.61
N LEU A 192 20.41 0.52 -24.63
CA LEU A 192 21.69 -0.20 -24.60
C LEU A 192 21.79 -1.20 -25.75
N ILE A 193 20.74 -1.98 -26.00
CA ILE A 193 20.68 -2.94 -27.10
C ILE A 193 20.70 -2.23 -28.46
N ASP A 194 19.97 -1.13 -28.65
CA ASP A 194 20.04 -0.28 -29.86
C ASP A 194 21.44 0.34 -30.08
N GLY A 195 22.17 0.60 -28.99
CA GLY A 195 23.55 1.05 -29.03
C GLY A 195 24.51 -0.06 -29.48
N LEU A 196 24.31 -1.28 -28.98
CA LEU A 196 25.11 -2.47 -29.28
C LEU A 196 24.84 -3.03 -30.69
N PHE A 197 23.58 -3.12 -31.05
CA PHE A 197 23.07 -3.66 -32.32
C PHE A 197 22.17 -2.62 -33.00
N PRO A 198 22.72 -1.71 -33.83
CA PRO A 198 21.95 -0.67 -34.47
C PRO A 198 20.80 -1.20 -35.33
N VAL A 199 19.61 -0.63 -35.14
CA VAL A 199 18.42 -0.96 -35.92
C VAL A 199 18.62 -0.57 -37.39
N ASP A 200 18.58 -1.55 -38.28
CA ASP A 200 18.35 -1.34 -39.71
C ASP A 200 16.84 -1.08 -39.93
N GLY A 201 16.49 0.00 -40.65
CA GLY A 201 15.08 0.33 -40.92
C GLY A 201 14.30 -0.79 -41.63
N THR A 202 15.00 -1.68 -42.34
CA THR A 202 14.42 -2.83 -43.05
C THR A 202 14.05 -4.02 -42.16
N LEU A 203 14.64 -4.12 -40.96
CA LEU A 203 14.40 -5.23 -40.00
C LEU A 203 13.01 -5.16 -39.31
N SER A 204 12.32 -4.02 -39.43
CA SER A 204 11.05 -3.70 -38.77
C SER A 204 9.81 -4.50 -39.25
N LEU A 205 10.02 -5.59 -40.00
CA LEU A 205 8.96 -6.38 -40.67
C LEU A 205 8.97 -7.88 -40.29
N GLU A 206 9.90 -8.33 -39.46
CA GLU A 206 10.13 -9.76 -39.20
C GLU A 206 9.83 -10.18 -37.75
N LEU A 207 8.55 -10.42 -37.40
CA LEU A 207 8.11 -10.78 -36.03
C LEU A 207 8.96 -11.88 -35.35
N HIS A 208 9.37 -12.91 -36.10
CA HIS A 208 10.21 -14.01 -35.59
C HIS A 208 11.64 -13.63 -35.16
N ARG A 209 11.98 -12.33 -35.24
CA ARG A 209 13.31 -11.78 -34.92
C ARG A 209 13.25 -10.69 -33.83
N MET A 210 12.14 -10.61 -33.09
CA MET A 210 12.03 -9.78 -31.90
C MET A 210 12.92 -10.31 -30.78
N LEU A 211 13.62 -9.40 -30.10
CA LEU A 211 14.31 -9.69 -28.85
C LEU A 211 13.30 -9.60 -27.69
N SER A 212 13.18 -10.68 -26.92
CA SER A 212 12.32 -10.75 -25.73
C SER A 212 13.06 -10.25 -24.49
N TRP A 213 12.36 -9.54 -23.61
CA TRP A 213 12.83 -9.15 -22.28
C TRP A 213 12.07 -9.93 -21.21
N ASP A 214 12.79 -10.74 -20.43
CA ASP A 214 12.22 -11.41 -19.26
C ASP A 214 12.01 -10.41 -18.13
N VAL A 215 10.77 -10.29 -17.66
CA VAL A 215 10.39 -9.43 -16.52
C VAL A 215 9.61 -10.24 -15.47
N ALA A 216 9.54 -9.73 -14.25
CA ALA A 216 8.66 -10.30 -13.21
C ALA A 216 8.01 -9.19 -12.37
N ASP A 217 6.89 -9.52 -11.73
CA ASP A 217 6.20 -8.63 -10.80
C ASP A 217 7.12 -8.22 -9.64
N ILE A 218 7.22 -6.92 -9.37
CA ILE A 218 8.11 -6.36 -8.33
C ILE A 218 7.89 -6.95 -6.93
N SER A 219 6.72 -7.51 -6.64
CA SER A 219 6.44 -8.21 -5.37
C SER A 219 7.24 -9.50 -5.19
N VAL A 220 7.62 -10.16 -6.29
CA VAL A 220 8.31 -11.46 -6.33
C VAL A 220 9.59 -11.47 -7.16
N ASP A 221 10.00 -10.33 -7.75
CA ASP A 221 11.29 -10.20 -8.43
C ASP A 221 12.47 -10.12 -7.45
N TYR A 222 13.54 -10.84 -7.77
CA TYR A 222 14.80 -10.96 -7.01
C TYR A 222 15.98 -10.20 -7.66
N ILE A 223 15.76 -9.49 -8.79
CA ILE A 223 16.76 -8.55 -9.34
C ILE A 223 17.15 -7.50 -8.27
N ASN A 224 16.19 -7.09 -7.45
CA ASN A 224 16.39 -6.18 -6.33
C ASN A 224 16.33 -6.94 -4.98
N ALA A 225 16.94 -6.36 -3.95
CA ALA A 225 16.76 -6.83 -2.58
C ALA A 225 15.27 -6.78 -2.19
N ASN A 226 14.65 -7.94 -1.98
CA ASN A 226 13.19 -8.06 -1.81
C ASN A 226 12.82 -8.89 -0.57
N GLU A 227 12.36 -8.19 0.47
CA GLU A 227 12.01 -8.80 1.77
C GLU A 227 10.68 -9.58 1.72
N ASN A 228 9.83 -9.38 0.70
CA ASN A 228 8.63 -10.21 0.52
C ASN A 228 8.99 -11.65 0.15
N ILE A 229 10.09 -11.84 -0.60
CA ILE A 229 10.64 -13.16 -0.94
C ILE A 229 11.44 -13.72 0.24
N CYS A 230 12.12 -12.85 1.00
CA CYS A 230 12.98 -13.27 2.11
C CYS A 230 12.87 -12.37 3.35
N PRO A 231 11.85 -12.55 4.21
CA PRO A 231 11.61 -11.69 5.37
C PRO A 231 12.77 -11.67 6.39
N PHE A 232 13.63 -12.69 6.39
CA PHE A 232 14.84 -12.72 7.20
C PHE A 232 15.84 -11.60 6.84
N MET A 233 15.80 -11.05 5.62
CA MET A 233 16.64 -9.91 5.22
C MET A 233 16.40 -8.67 6.08
N GLY A 234 15.14 -8.35 6.40
CA GLY A 234 14.81 -7.22 7.29
C GLY A 234 15.38 -7.38 8.70
N HIS A 235 15.47 -8.61 9.19
CA HIS A 235 16.14 -8.90 10.47
C HIS A 235 17.67 -8.70 10.38
N ILE A 236 18.31 -9.12 9.28
CA ILE A 236 19.73 -8.83 9.06
C ILE A 236 19.97 -7.31 8.97
N GLY A 237 19.08 -6.58 8.30
CA GLY A 237 19.13 -5.12 8.22
C GLY A 237 19.00 -4.45 9.58
N GLN A 238 18.10 -4.93 10.44
CA GLN A 238 18.01 -4.47 11.84
C GLN A 238 19.32 -4.72 12.61
N LEU A 239 19.90 -5.92 12.52
CA LEU A 239 21.17 -6.25 13.19
C LEU A 239 22.34 -5.38 12.70
N SER A 240 22.32 -4.97 11.43
CA SER A 240 23.28 -4.03 10.85
C SER A 240 23.14 -2.62 11.42
N ASN A 241 21.91 -2.11 11.50
CA ASN A 241 21.58 -0.81 12.11
C ASN A 241 21.79 -0.79 13.64
N GLU A 242 21.74 -1.94 14.30
CA GLU A 242 22.04 -2.11 15.72
C GLU A 242 23.55 -2.37 15.99
N SER A 243 24.38 -2.44 14.95
CA SER A 243 25.79 -2.82 15.08
C SER A 243 26.64 -1.76 15.80
N PRO A 244 27.70 -2.17 16.54
CA PRO A 244 28.62 -1.23 17.18
C PRO A 244 29.33 -0.29 16.19
N GLU A 245 29.55 -0.73 14.95
CA GLU A 245 30.17 0.06 13.88
C GLU A 245 29.24 1.20 13.42
N PHE A 246 27.99 0.87 13.08
CA PHE A 246 26.98 1.87 12.70
C PHE A 246 26.75 2.88 13.81
N TRP A 247 26.58 2.43 15.05
CA TRP A 247 26.44 3.31 16.21
C TRP A 247 27.70 4.11 16.56
N ALA A 248 28.90 3.65 16.20
CA ALA A 248 30.12 4.43 16.35
C ALA A 248 30.16 5.58 15.34
N HIS A 249 29.81 5.31 14.08
CA HIS A 249 29.70 6.32 13.02
C HIS A 249 28.63 7.37 13.33
N LEU A 250 27.43 6.97 13.78
CA LEU A 250 26.37 7.91 14.21
C LEU A 250 26.76 8.80 15.41
N ARG A 251 27.80 8.44 16.16
CA ARG A 251 28.34 9.25 17.27
C ARG A 251 29.64 9.98 16.90
N ASP A 252 30.11 9.86 15.67
CA ASP A 252 31.26 10.63 15.22
C ASP A 252 30.88 12.12 15.17
N PRO A 253 31.67 13.02 15.81
CA PRO A 253 31.36 14.44 15.83
C PRO A 253 31.21 15.06 14.44
N ALA A 254 31.92 14.58 13.42
CA ALA A 254 31.81 15.09 12.06
C ALA A 254 30.50 14.66 11.37
N ALA A 255 30.07 13.40 11.57
CA ALA A 255 28.79 12.92 11.06
C ALA A 255 27.61 13.71 11.70
N VAL A 256 27.69 13.95 13.01
CA VAL A 256 26.71 14.76 13.76
C VAL A 256 26.72 16.23 13.31
N GLU A 257 27.89 16.81 13.02
CA GLU A 257 28.02 18.17 12.49
C GLU A 257 27.37 18.29 11.09
N ILE A 258 27.60 17.32 10.20
CA ILE A 258 26.96 17.26 8.88
C ILE A 258 25.44 17.16 9.01
N GLU A 259 24.93 16.29 9.90
CA GLU A 259 23.49 16.12 10.13
C GLU A 259 22.82 17.41 10.61
N HIS A 260 23.43 18.10 11.58
CA HIS A 260 22.93 19.38 12.09
C HIS A 260 22.98 20.49 11.04
N HIS A 261 24.12 20.69 10.39
CA HIS A 261 24.28 21.74 9.38
C HIS A 261 23.33 21.55 8.19
N PHE A 262 23.17 20.31 7.71
CA PHE A 262 22.24 20.03 6.62
C PHE A 262 20.78 20.28 7.03
N ASN A 263 20.37 19.83 8.23
CA ASN A 263 19.04 20.11 8.78
C ASN A 263 18.76 21.62 8.93
N ASP A 264 19.74 22.40 9.38
CA ASP A 264 19.60 23.85 9.58
C ASP A 264 19.44 24.59 8.24
N VAL A 265 19.95 24.04 7.13
CA VAL A 265 19.82 24.59 5.77
C VAL A 265 18.50 24.17 5.09
N VAL A 266 18.13 22.89 5.15
CA VAL A 266 17.02 22.34 4.32
C VAL A 266 15.71 22.15 5.08
N GLY A 267 15.73 22.27 6.41
CA GLY A 267 14.65 21.85 7.29
C GLY A 267 14.69 20.34 7.58
N ASN A 268 13.55 19.81 8.03
CA ASN A 268 13.46 18.41 8.46
C ASN A 268 13.55 17.45 7.28
N PHE A 269 14.63 16.67 7.20
CA PHE A 269 14.91 15.71 6.13
C PHE A 269 14.96 14.26 6.65
N SER A 270 15.15 13.30 5.73
CA SER A 270 15.51 11.92 6.08
C SER A 270 16.71 11.48 5.24
N TRP A 271 17.63 10.70 5.79
CA TRP A 271 18.81 10.21 5.06
C TRP A 271 18.44 9.44 3.79
N GLY A 272 17.33 8.68 3.81
CA GLY A 272 16.79 7.98 2.64
C GLY A 272 16.17 8.88 1.56
N SER A 273 15.81 10.13 1.88
CA SER A 273 15.37 11.13 0.88
C SER A 273 16.47 12.12 0.50
N ALA A 274 17.45 12.38 1.37
CA ALA A 274 18.56 13.32 1.13
C ALA A 274 19.28 13.02 -0.19
N LEU A 275 19.73 11.78 -0.38
CA LEU A 275 20.42 11.33 -1.58
C LEU A 275 19.60 11.62 -2.85
N GLU A 276 18.33 11.23 -2.84
CA GLU A 276 17.46 11.35 -4.00
C GLU A 276 17.22 12.82 -4.36
N CYS A 277 16.98 13.65 -3.36
CA CYS A 277 16.69 15.06 -3.54
C CYS A 277 17.93 15.87 -3.99
N LEU A 278 19.09 15.59 -3.39
CA LEU A 278 20.39 16.15 -3.82
C LEU A 278 20.76 15.69 -5.24
N SER A 279 20.67 14.38 -5.50
CA SER A 279 20.97 13.80 -6.82
C SER A 279 20.04 14.32 -7.91
N THR A 280 18.74 14.36 -7.64
CA THR A 280 17.74 14.83 -8.60
C THR A 280 17.98 16.29 -8.98
N ALA A 281 18.26 17.15 -8.00
CA ALA A 281 18.55 18.56 -8.30
C ALA A 281 19.89 18.73 -9.02
N ARG A 282 20.96 18.08 -8.55
CA ARG A 282 22.31 18.23 -9.12
C ARG A 282 22.42 17.70 -10.54
N CYS A 283 21.71 16.63 -10.87
CA CYS A 283 21.79 15.99 -12.19
C CYS A 283 20.79 16.55 -13.22
N ASN A 284 19.95 17.50 -12.84
CA ASN A 284 18.97 18.16 -13.73
C ASN A 284 19.04 19.69 -13.63
N ASP A 285 20.19 20.22 -13.18
CA ASP A 285 20.48 21.65 -13.01
C ASP A 285 19.38 22.48 -12.30
N LEU A 286 18.75 21.89 -11.29
CA LEU A 286 17.76 22.56 -10.44
C LEU A 286 18.45 23.31 -9.29
N GLU A 287 17.96 24.50 -8.93
CA GLU A 287 18.46 25.26 -7.79
C GLU A 287 18.29 24.51 -6.46
N LEU A 288 19.39 24.29 -5.72
CA LEU A 288 19.34 23.83 -4.32
C LEU A 288 18.78 24.92 -3.37
N PRO A 289 18.27 24.53 -2.19
CA PRO A 289 18.01 25.46 -1.10
C PRO A 289 19.19 26.39 -0.78
N ASP A 290 18.87 27.65 -0.48
CA ASP A 290 19.85 28.68 -0.09
C ASP A 290 20.69 28.20 1.11
N GLY A 291 21.99 28.01 0.91
CA GLY A 291 22.93 27.55 1.93
C GLY A 291 23.57 26.19 1.66
N ILE A 292 23.11 25.41 0.68
CA ILE A 292 23.85 24.21 0.22
C ILE A 292 24.91 24.63 -0.80
N ASP A 293 26.15 24.74 -0.35
CA ASP A 293 27.34 24.90 -1.19
C ASP A 293 27.97 23.54 -1.59
N GLU A 294 29.04 23.57 -2.40
CA GLU A 294 29.70 22.35 -2.91
C GLU A 294 30.27 21.48 -1.77
N GLU A 295 30.76 22.12 -0.71
CA GLU A 295 31.26 21.44 0.49
C GLU A 295 30.13 20.75 1.26
N THR A 296 29.02 21.46 1.52
CA THR A 296 27.83 20.92 2.19
C THR A 296 27.22 19.78 1.39
N PHE A 297 27.09 19.94 0.06
CA PHE A 297 26.63 18.89 -0.84
C PHE A 297 27.53 17.65 -0.73
N THR A 298 28.84 17.82 -0.90
CA THR A 298 29.80 16.71 -0.96
C THR A 298 29.86 15.94 0.35
N LYS A 299 29.90 16.64 1.50
CA LYS A 299 29.88 16.04 2.83
C LYS A 299 28.60 15.25 3.09
N THR A 300 27.44 15.84 2.81
CA THR A 300 26.14 15.19 3.03
C THR A 300 25.95 13.97 2.11
N TYR A 301 26.42 14.07 0.86
CA TYR A 301 26.38 12.96 -0.09
C TYR A 301 27.25 11.79 0.40
N HIS A 302 28.48 12.09 0.81
CA HIS A 302 29.42 11.09 1.32
C HIS A 302 28.90 10.38 2.58
N GLU A 303 28.26 11.13 3.49
CA GLU A 303 27.63 10.57 4.70
C GLU A 303 26.56 9.50 4.36
N VAL A 304 25.77 9.69 3.29
CA VAL A 304 24.84 8.64 2.82
C VAL A 304 25.60 7.40 2.32
N GLU A 305 26.67 7.59 1.55
CA GLU A 305 27.48 6.48 1.03
C GLU A 305 28.14 5.68 2.18
N VAL A 306 28.65 6.35 3.21
CA VAL A 306 29.24 5.67 4.39
C VAL A 306 28.18 4.86 5.13
N ARG A 307 27.01 5.44 5.42
CA ARG A 307 25.90 4.72 6.08
C ARG A 307 25.45 3.50 5.28
N GLN A 308 25.26 3.64 3.97
CA GLN A 308 24.89 2.53 3.09
C GLN A 308 26.01 1.48 2.96
N GLY A 309 27.28 1.92 2.96
CA GLY A 309 28.45 1.06 2.91
C GLY A 309 28.60 0.19 4.15
N ILE A 310 28.45 0.77 5.35
CA ILE A 310 28.39 0.02 6.62
C ILE A 310 27.24 -0.99 6.57
N PHE A 311 26.05 -0.55 6.14
CA PHE A 311 24.87 -1.42 6.06
C PHE A 311 25.11 -2.66 5.18
N LEU A 312 25.63 -2.47 3.98
CA LEU A 312 25.82 -3.54 2.98
C LEU A 312 27.01 -4.46 3.28
N THR A 313 28.05 -3.97 3.95
CA THR A 313 29.26 -4.76 4.27
C THR A 313 29.20 -5.45 5.64
N TYR A 314 28.18 -5.14 6.46
CA TYR A 314 27.96 -5.72 7.78
C TYR A 314 28.08 -7.26 7.80
N ASN A 315 28.90 -7.75 8.73
CA ASN A 315 29.10 -9.17 9.05
C ASN A 315 29.45 -10.02 7.81
N ASP A 316 30.55 -9.69 7.12
CA ASP A 316 30.95 -10.29 5.83
C ASP A 316 29.83 -10.16 4.79
N SER A 317 29.31 -8.94 4.63
CA SER A 317 28.28 -8.56 3.66
C SER A 317 27.02 -9.45 3.70
N TRP A 318 26.56 -9.81 4.90
CA TRP A 318 25.53 -10.83 5.10
C TRP A 318 24.21 -10.48 4.40
N TYR A 319 23.72 -9.24 4.57
CA TYR A 319 22.51 -8.77 3.90
C TYR A 319 22.66 -8.85 2.39
N ALA A 320 23.77 -8.31 1.87
CA ALA A 320 24.05 -8.24 0.44
C ALA A 320 24.14 -9.62 -0.22
N LYS A 321 24.80 -10.59 0.43
CA LYS A 321 24.83 -11.99 -0.02
C LYS A 321 23.45 -12.61 -0.04
N VAL A 322 22.67 -12.52 1.04
CA VAL A 322 21.31 -13.09 1.08
C VAL A 322 20.40 -12.45 0.05
N ALA A 323 20.53 -11.15 -0.19
CA ALA A 323 19.78 -10.40 -1.20
C ALA A 323 20.12 -10.87 -2.63
N MET A 324 21.41 -10.90 -2.98
CA MET A 324 21.87 -11.12 -4.35
C MET A 324 22.14 -12.60 -4.70
N GLN A 325 22.03 -13.51 -3.73
CA GLN A 325 22.20 -14.95 -3.93
C GLN A 325 21.43 -15.46 -5.16
N PRO A 326 20.13 -15.15 -5.39
CA PRO A 326 19.40 -15.71 -6.54
C PRO A 326 19.92 -15.18 -7.89
N LEU A 327 20.13 -13.87 -8.01
CA LEU A 327 20.66 -13.26 -9.25
C LEU A 327 22.08 -13.74 -9.58
N ALA A 328 22.92 -13.89 -8.55
CA ALA A 328 24.26 -14.46 -8.70
C ALA A 328 24.21 -15.97 -9.03
N HIS A 329 23.21 -16.71 -8.54
CA HIS A 329 23.01 -18.12 -8.88
C HIS A 329 22.68 -18.30 -10.37
N ASP A 330 21.79 -17.47 -10.92
CA ASP A 330 21.48 -17.51 -12.34
C ASP A 330 22.69 -17.12 -13.20
N MET A 331 23.46 -16.11 -12.76
CA MET A 331 24.70 -15.72 -13.43
C MET A 331 25.71 -16.89 -13.48
N LEU A 332 25.91 -17.59 -12.36
CA LEU A 332 26.76 -18.77 -12.32
C LEU A 332 26.20 -19.91 -13.19
N THR A 333 24.88 -20.12 -13.20
CA THR A 333 24.24 -21.16 -14.03
C THR A 333 24.46 -20.91 -15.53
N ARG A 334 24.37 -19.65 -15.98
CA ARG A 334 24.72 -19.28 -17.37
C ARG A 334 26.22 -19.45 -17.68
N LEU A 335 27.08 -19.26 -16.69
CA LEU A 335 28.53 -19.43 -16.82
C LEU A 335 28.89 -20.92 -16.88
N ASP A 336 28.31 -21.76 -16.02
CA ASP A 336 28.55 -23.20 -16.01
C ASP A 336 28.17 -23.85 -17.34
N GLY A 337 27.10 -23.37 -17.99
CA GLY A 337 26.74 -23.78 -19.35
C GLY A 337 27.85 -23.57 -20.40
N VAL A 338 28.71 -22.55 -20.22
CA VAL A 338 29.90 -22.34 -21.07
C VAL A 338 31.02 -23.31 -20.69
N LEU A 339 31.25 -23.53 -19.39
CA LEU A 339 32.28 -24.46 -18.90
C LEU A 339 32.01 -25.91 -19.34
N ASP A 340 30.75 -26.29 -19.46
CA ASP A 340 30.28 -27.61 -19.89
C ASP A 340 30.19 -27.76 -21.43
N ASP A 341 30.66 -26.78 -22.23
CA ASP A 341 30.51 -26.71 -23.71
C ASP A 341 29.03 -26.91 -24.17
N SER A 342 28.06 -26.38 -23.42
CA SER A 342 26.64 -26.53 -23.74
C SER A 342 26.25 -25.77 -25.01
N ARG A 343 25.45 -26.41 -25.87
CA ARG A 343 24.96 -25.82 -27.12
C ARG A 343 23.94 -24.70 -26.92
N ASP A 344 23.31 -24.66 -25.75
CA ASP A 344 22.29 -23.69 -25.38
C ASP A 344 22.85 -22.58 -24.46
N ALA A 345 24.18 -22.48 -24.34
CA ALA A 345 24.84 -21.45 -23.55
C ALA A 345 24.71 -20.06 -24.22
N TYR A 346 24.23 -19.07 -23.46
CA TYR A 346 24.17 -17.69 -23.92
C TYR A 346 25.57 -17.09 -24.08
N LYS A 347 25.84 -16.43 -25.20
CA LYS A 347 27.03 -15.61 -25.40
C LYS A 347 26.90 -14.26 -24.70
N LEU A 348 25.73 -13.64 -24.77
CA LEU A 348 25.44 -12.36 -24.14
C LEU A 348 24.28 -12.50 -23.17
N SER A 349 24.45 -12.03 -21.94
CA SER A 349 23.36 -11.82 -20.98
C SER A 349 23.32 -10.36 -20.54
N VAL A 350 22.15 -9.73 -20.55
CA VAL A 350 21.95 -8.37 -20.05
C VAL A 350 20.82 -8.35 -19.03
N THR A 351 21.10 -7.86 -17.82
CA THR A 351 20.12 -7.64 -16.74
C THR A 351 20.04 -6.17 -16.40
N MET A 352 18.91 -5.53 -16.69
CA MET A 352 18.66 -4.13 -16.31
C MET A 352 18.07 -4.07 -14.90
N ALA A 353 18.66 -3.20 -14.08
CA ALA A 353 18.49 -3.23 -12.63
C ALA A 353 18.65 -1.84 -11.99
N HIS A 354 18.89 -1.82 -10.69
CA HIS A 354 19.09 -0.61 -9.88
C HIS A 354 20.46 -0.55 -9.21
N ASP A 355 20.76 0.60 -8.61
CA ASP A 355 21.80 0.76 -7.59
C ASP A 355 21.58 -0.20 -6.40
N SER A 356 20.33 -0.39 -5.99
CA SER A 356 19.91 -1.41 -5.00
C SER A 356 20.13 -2.87 -5.45
N THR A 357 20.62 -3.09 -6.67
CA THR A 357 21.14 -4.38 -7.16
C THR A 357 22.67 -4.36 -7.19
N ILE A 358 23.27 -3.39 -7.90
CA ILE A 358 24.71 -3.41 -8.16
C ILE A 358 25.53 -3.18 -6.89
N MET A 359 25.12 -2.27 -6.00
CA MET A 359 25.84 -2.02 -4.74
C MET A 359 25.89 -3.26 -3.83
N PRO A 360 24.77 -3.97 -3.52
CA PRO A 360 24.86 -5.24 -2.80
C PRO A 360 25.60 -6.33 -3.59
N PHE A 361 25.52 -6.35 -4.93
CA PHE A 361 26.27 -7.34 -5.71
C PHE A 361 27.79 -7.15 -5.56
N LEU A 362 28.28 -5.91 -5.62
CA LEU A 362 29.66 -5.53 -5.33
C LEU A 362 30.05 -5.85 -3.89
N ALA A 363 29.22 -5.48 -2.91
CA ALA A 363 29.46 -5.79 -1.50
C ALA A 363 29.56 -7.31 -1.23
N ALA A 364 28.77 -8.12 -1.92
CA ALA A 364 28.77 -9.58 -1.76
C ALA A 364 29.98 -10.27 -2.40
N SER A 365 30.45 -9.77 -3.56
CA SER A 365 31.48 -10.42 -4.41
C SER A 365 32.86 -9.77 -4.35
N VAL A 366 32.94 -8.44 -4.49
CA VAL A 366 34.17 -7.64 -4.44
C VAL A 366 34.56 -7.31 -2.98
N LYS A 367 33.57 -7.27 -2.08
CA LYS A 367 33.73 -7.05 -0.63
C LYS A 367 34.53 -5.76 -0.30
N GLU A 368 35.64 -5.89 0.43
CA GLU A 368 36.47 -4.77 0.89
C GLU A 368 37.20 -4.04 -0.24
N ASN A 369 37.33 -4.66 -1.42
CA ASN A 369 37.92 -4.02 -2.59
C ASN A 369 36.93 -3.07 -3.31
N TRP A 370 35.64 -3.08 -2.95
CA TRP A 370 34.68 -2.07 -3.38
C TRP A 370 34.80 -0.84 -2.48
N ASP A 371 34.96 0.33 -3.11
CA ASP A 371 35.12 1.63 -2.45
C ASP A 371 33.88 2.14 -1.69
N ARG A 372 32.81 1.33 -1.64
CA ARG A 372 31.51 1.60 -1.00
C ARG A 372 30.71 2.75 -1.65
N THR A 373 31.07 3.15 -2.86
CA THR A 373 30.50 4.33 -3.50
C THR A 373 29.20 4.07 -4.23
N TRP A 374 28.34 5.08 -4.34
CA TRP A 374 27.02 4.92 -4.93
C TRP A 374 27.12 4.69 -6.45
N THR A 375 26.49 3.63 -6.96
CA THR A 375 26.54 3.30 -8.38
C THR A 375 25.94 4.43 -9.23
N PRO A 376 26.70 5.07 -10.13
CA PRO A 376 26.23 6.22 -10.90
C PRO A 376 25.18 5.81 -11.95
N TYR A 377 24.40 6.76 -12.48
CA TYR A 377 23.41 6.49 -13.53
C TYR A 377 24.08 5.80 -14.72
N ALA A 378 23.41 4.82 -15.32
CA ALA A 378 23.99 3.99 -16.40
C ALA A 378 25.30 3.26 -16.04
N GLY A 379 25.63 3.09 -14.75
CA GLY A 379 26.73 2.25 -14.31
C GLY A 379 26.51 0.78 -14.70
N MET A 380 27.56 0.13 -15.20
CA MET A 380 27.54 -1.27 -15.63
C MET A 380 28.51 -2.10 -14.78
N LEU A 381 28.05 -3.27 -14.34
CA LEU A 381 28.88 -4.39 -13.93
C LEU A 381 28.92 -5.39 -15.08
N VAL A 382 30.11 -5.78 -15.53
CA VAL A 382 30.34 -6.65 -16.68
C VAL A 382 31.22 -7.81 -16.26
N VAL A 383 30.84 -9.03 -16.64
CA VAL A 383 31.55 -10.27 -16.36
C VAL A 383 31.89 -10.93 -17.68
N GLU A 384 33.17 -10.97 -18.02
CA GLU A 384 33.69 -11.61 -19.24
C GLU A 384 34.26 -12.98 -18.88
N VAL A 385 33.92 -14.01 -19.66
CA VAL A 385 34.42 -15.38 -19.51
C VAL A 385 35.31 -15.71 -20.70
N TYR A 386 36.58 -16.02 -20.42
CA TYR A 386 37.61 -16.32 -21.38
C TYR A 386 38.03 -17.78 -21.31
N LYS A 387 38.31 -18.37 -22.47
CA LYS A 387 39.08 -19.61 -22.59
C LYS A 387 40.57 -19.27 -22.54
N THR A 388 41.37 -20.05 -21.81
CA THR A 388 42.82 -19.84 -21.71
C THR A 388 43.59 -20.77 -22.64
N LYS A 389 44.80 -20.38 -23.06
CA LYS A 389 45.70 -21.22 -23.87
C LYS A 389 46.18 -22.49 -23.16
N SER A 390 45.91 -22.64 -21.85
CA SER A 390 46.13 -23.89 -21.11
C SER A 390 44.94 -24.86 -21.19
N GLY A 391 43.82 -24.46 -21.80
CA GLY A 391 42.57 -25.23 -21.85
C GLY A 391 41.70 -25.09 -20.59
N SER A 392 41.97 -24.10 -19.74
CA SER A 392 41.12 -23.72 -18.60
C SER A 392 40.24 -22.53 -18.98
N HIS A 393 39.50 -21.98 -18.00
CA HIS A 393 38.76 -20.74 -18.12
C HIS A 393 39.23 -19.69 -17.11
N ALA A 394 39.08 -18.42 -17.49
CA ALA A 394 39.33 -17.28 -16.63
C ALA A 394 38.17 -16.27 -16.73
N VAL A 395 37.90 -15.55 -15.66
CA VAL A 395 36.78 -14.61 -15.56
C VAL A 395 37.31 -13.23 -15.15
N ARG A 396 36.90 -12.19 -15.88
CA ARG A 396 37.21 -10.79 -15.55
C ARG A 396 35.91 -10.07 -15.17
N VAL A 397 35.91 -9.41 -14.01
CA VAL A 397 34.80 -8.57 -13.55
C VAL A 397 35.21 -7.11 -13.71
N ILE A 398 34.36 -6.29 -14.33
CA ILE A 398 34.58 -4.87 -14.57
C ILE A 398 33.39 -4.12 -14.01
N PHE A 399 33.63 -3.10 -13.19
CA PHE A 399 32.60 -2.19 -12.72
C PHE A 399 32.91 -0.78 -13.19
N HIS A 400 31.99 -0.17 -13.94
CA HIS A 400 32.10 1.20 -14.44
C HIS A 400 33.47 1.48 -15.10
N GLY A 401 33.85 0.60 -16.05
CA GLY A 401 35.12 0.64 -16.79
C GLY A 401 36.35 0.15 -16.04
N GLU A 402 36.31 -0.02 -14.72
CA GLU A 402 37.47 -0.43 -13.92
C GLU A 402 37.46 -1.95 -13.63
N PRO A 403 38.51 -2.72 -13.99
CA PRO A 403 38.64 -4.13 -13.64
C PRO A 403 38.73 -4.33 -12.13
N GLN A 404 37.88 -5.19 -11.58
CA GLN A 404 37.75 -5.44 -10.16
C GLN A 404 38.60 -6.64 -9.73
N LEU A 405 39.42 -6.45 -8.70
CA LEU A 405 40.12 -7.56 -8.04
C LEU A 405 39.18 -8.21 -7.03
N LEU A 406 38.79 -9.47 -7.24
CA LEU A 406 37.99 -10.22 -6.28
C LEU A 406 38.87 -10.79 -5.14
N PRO A 407 38.37 -10.94 -3.91
CA PRO A 407 39.19 -11.28 -2.74
C PRO A 407 39.98 -12.60 -2.81
N ASP A 408 39.47 -13.61 -3.50
CA ASP A 408 40.11 -14.93 -3.66
C ASP A 408 41.02 -15.03 -4.90
N CYS A 409 41.10 -13.97 -5.72
CA CYS A 409 41.78 -13.94 -7.00
C CYS A 409 43.13 -13.22 -6.91
N ARG A 410 44.14 -13.70 -7.64
CA ARG A 410 45.49 -13.08 -7.65
C ARG A 410 45.63 -11.87 -8.59
N ASP A 411 44.76 -11.80 -9.59
CA ASP A 411 44.70 -10.75 -10.59
C ASP A 411 43.22 -10.51 -10.96
N THR A 412 42.96 -9.37 -11.59
CA THR A 412 41.69 -8.94 -12.19
C THR A 412 41.18 -9.90 -13.27
N LEU A 413 42.08 -10.61 -13.98
CA LEU A 413 41.74 -11.80 -14.76
C LEU A 413 41.87 -13.03 -13.85
N CYS A 414 40.76 -13.45 -13.25
CA CYS A 414 40.74 -14.49 -12.23
C CYS A 414 40.63 -15.90 -12.83
N ASP A 415 41.35 -16.87 -12.28
CA ASP A 415 41.16 -18.29 -12.64
C ASP A 415 39.77 -18.79 -12.20
N ILE A 416 39.14 -19.67 -12.98
CA ILE A 416 37.77 -20.15 -12.71
C ILE A 416 37.61 -20.86 -11.35
N GLU A 417 38.65 -21.51 -10.81
CA GLU A 417 38.62 -22.10 -9.47
C GLU A 417 38.72 -21.05 -8.35
N GLU A 418 39.40 -19.93 -8.59
CA GLU A 418 39.48 -18.79 -7.66
C GLU A 418 38.17 -17.99 -7.71
N PHE A 419 37.62 -17.73 -8.90
CA PHE A 419 36.32 -17.08 -9.10
C PHE A 419 35.17 -17.85 -8.44
N SER A 420 35.16 -19.19 -8.59
CA SER A 420 34.13 -20.04 -7.98
C SER A 420 34.15 -20.04 -6.45
N LYS A 421 35.27 -19.67 -5.81
CA LYS A 421 35.35 -19.49 -4.34
C LYS A 421 34.76 -18.15 -3.92
N ALA A 422 35.10 -17.06 -4.63
CA ALA A 422 34.54 -15.73 -4.38
C ALA A 422 33.00 -15.73 -4.46
N PHE A 423 32.43 -16.50 -5.39
CA PHE A 423 30.99 -16.66 -5.59
C PHE A 423 30.37 -17.89 -4.90
N ALA A 424 31.08 -18.55 -3.97
CA ALA A 424 30.59 -19.76 -3.30
C ALA A 424 29.25 -19.56 -2.55
N PHE A 425 28.95 -18.34 -2.10
CA PHE A 425 27.68 -17.99 -1.45
C PHE A 425 26.45 -18.17 -2.37
N ALA A 426 26.64 -18.12 -3.70
CA ALA A 426 25.58 -18.19 -4.69
C ALA A 426 25.44 -19.58 -5.36
N ARG A 427 26.39 -20.49 -5.14
CA ARG A 427 26.39 -21.82 -5.79
C ARG A 427 25.19 -22.69 -5.42
N ASN A 428 24.66 -22.59 -4.20
CA ASN A 428 23.42 -23.26 -3.79
C ASN A 428 22.25 -22.28 -3.79
N PRO A 429 21.09 -22.59 -4.42
CA PRO A 429 19.91 -21.74 -4.39
C PRO A 429 19.38 -21.58 -2.95
N ARG A 430 19.08 -20.35 -2.54
CA ARG A 430 18.50 -20.02 -1.22
C ARG A 430 17.14 -20.70 -1.08
N THR A 431 16.96 -21.47 -0.03
CA THR A 431 15.71 -22.18 0.24
C THR A 431 14.74 -21.29 1.03
N GLU A 432 13.46 -21.66 1.03
CA GLU A 432 12.46 -21.05 1.91
C GLU A 432 12.87 -21.12 3.40
N HIS A 433 13.67 -22.13 3.80
CA HIS A 433 14.16 -22.29 5.17
C HIS A 433 15.16 -21.20 5.57
N ASP A 434 16.06 -20.82 4.64
CA ASP A 434 17.08 -19.79 4.85
C ASP A 434 16.48 -18.39 5.03
N CYS A 435 15.23 -18.21 4.59
CA CYS A 435 14.44 -16.99 4.74
C CYS A 435 13.52 -16.97 5.97
N LYS A 436 13.54 -18.00 6.84
CA LYS A 436 12.68 -18.05 8.04
C LYS A 436 13.31 -17.28 9.19
N LEU A 437 12.52 -16.38 9.78
CA LEU A 437 12.92 -15.65 10.97
C LEU A 437 13.30 -16.61 12.13
N PRO A 438 14.37 -16.31 12.88
CA PRO A 438 14.84 -17.19 13.95
C PRO A 438 13.81 -17.27 15.06
N LYS A 439 13.39 -18.50 15.39
CA LYS A 439 12.42 -18.75 16.49
C LYS A 439 12.96 -18.15 17.79
N LYS A 440 12.23 -17.18 18.39
CA LYS A 440 12.56 -16.56 19.69
C LYS A 440 12.91 -17.65 20.71
N LYS A 441 14.20 -17.80 21.05
CA LYS A 441 14.63 -18.70 22.13
C LYS A 441 14.05 -18.18 23.43
N LYS A 442 13.22 -18.97 24.12
CA LYS A 442 12.81 -18.70 25.51
C LYS A 442 14.07 -18.63 26.38
N SER A 443 14.49 -17.41 26.71
CA SER A 443 15.67 -17.16 27.53
C SER A 443 15.49 -17.81 28.90
N LYS A 444 16.29 -18.86 29.18
CA LYS A 444 16.40 -19.39 30.53
C LYS A 444 17.19 -18.39 31.36
N LYS A 445 16.55 -17.79 32.37
CA LYS A 445 17.23 -17.03 33.42
C LYS A 445 18.30 -17.92 34.08
N HIS A 446 19.57 -17.69 33.77
CA HIS A 446 20.69 -18.20 34.54
C HIS A 446 21.31 -17.06 35.34
N SER A 447 21.09 -17.10 36.65
CA SER A 447 21.87 -16.32 37.62
C SER A 447 23.18 -17.03 37.93
N SER A 448 24.32 -16.38 37.72
CA SER A 448 25.38 -16.23 38.74
C SER A 448 26.69 -15.69 38.15
N SER A 449 27.12 -14.53 38.65
CA SER A 449 28.50 -14.09 38.92
C SER A 449 29.69 -14.72 38.15
N LEU A 450 30.51 -13.84 37.57
CA LEU A 450 31.94 -13.87 37.89
C LEU A 450 32.52 -12.45 37.96
N LEU A 451 33.19 -12.18 39.07
CA LEU A 451 33.93 -10.94 39.39
C LEU A 451 35.44 -11.18 39.19
N THR A 452 36.25 -10.14 39.41
CA THR A 452 37.73 -10.06 39.33
C THR A 452 38.30 -9.92 37.91
N ALA A 453 39.25 -9.01 37.62
CA ALA A 453 39.80 -7.82 38.34
C ALA A 453 40.50 -6.91 37.26
N VAL A 454 41.22 -5.80 37.50
CA VAL A 454 41.86 -5.13 38.67
C VAL A 454 41.92 -3.61 38.39
N ALA A 455 41.69 -2.73 39.39
CA ALA A 455 42.44 -1.46 39.63
C ALA A 455 41.76 -0.51 40.65
N ASP A 456 42.47 -0.18 41.73
CA ASP A 456 42.33 1.04 42.54
C ASP A 456 42.52 2.30 41.65
N ASP A 457 41.98 3.49 41.95
CA ASP A 457 42.38 4.29 43.11
C ASP A 457 41.32 5.33 43.59
N GLN A 458 41.63 5.99 44.71
CA GLN A 458 40.68 6.64 45.62
C GLN A 458 40.43 8.13 45.34
N ALA A 459 39.16 8.55 45.45
CA ALA A 459 38.79 9.82 46.08
C ALA A 459 37.29 9.78 46.48
N GLY A 460 36.99 9.56 47.75
CA GLY A 460 35.60 9.44 48.22
C GLY A 460 34.96 10.78 48.60
N PHE A 461 33.63 10.86 48.52
CA PHE A 461 32.84 11.71 49.39
C PHE A 461 31.61 10.95 49.89
N ARG A 462 31.35 11.00 51.20
CA ARG A 462 30.30 10.19 51.85
C ARG A 462 28.93 10.85 51.73
N ALA A 463 27.94 10.07 51.31
CA ALA A 463 26.53 10.39 51.51
C ALA A 463 26.15 10.16 52.98
N SER A 464 26.26 11.19 53.82
CA SER A 464 25.68 11.20 55.17
C SER A 464 25.54 12.62 55.74
N ASP A 465 24.76 13.47 55.06
CA ASP A 465 24.18 14.69 55.64
C ASP A 465 22.87 15.03 54.92
N TYR A 466 21.94 15.71 55.61
CA TYR A 466 20.60 16.13 55.15
C TYR A 466 19.50 15.05 55.01
N ILE A 467 19.33 14.22 56.06
CA ILE A 467 17.98 13.85 56.52
C ILE A 467 17.68 14.65 57.79
N ALA A 468 17.40 15.96 57.64
CA ALA A 468 17.08 16.85 58.76
C ALA A 468 16.27 18.11 58.37
N SER A 469 15.50 18.08 57.29
CA SER A 469 14.60 19.17 56.89
C SER A 469 13.43 18.63 56.06
N TYR A 470 12.25 19.25 56.21
CA TYR A 470 10.95 18.91 55.58
C TYR A 470 10.00 17.90 56.27
N LEU A 471 10.25 17.52 57.53
CA LEU A 471 9.21 16.99 58.43
C LEU A 471 8.50 18.11 59.22
N LEU A 472 7.98 19.15 58.54
CA LEU A 472 7.20 20.22 59.22
C LEU A 472 6.20 21.03 58.36
N LEU A 473 5.65 20.47 57.29
CA LEU A 473 4.55 21.10 56.51
C LEU A 473 3.33 20.16 56.28
N GLY A 474 3.03 19.30 57.27
CA GLY A 474 1.99 18.27 57.18
C GLY A 474 0.84 18.36 58.21
N LEU A 475 0.68 19.47 58.95
CA LEU A 475 -0.24 19.54 60.11
C LEU A 475 -1.16 20.78 60.19
N VAL A 476 -1.67 21.27 59.06
CA VAL A 476 -2.78 22.26 59.05
C VAL A 476 -3.97 21.83 58.16
N GLY A 477 -3.77 20.93 57.19
CA GLY A 477 -4.79 20.56 56.20
C GLY A 477 -5.96 19.67 56.68
N VAL A 478 -5.94 19.14 57.91
CA VAL A 478 -6.90 18.10 58.35
C VAL A 478 -8.10 18.66 59.16
N ALA A 479 -8.03 19.91 59.63
CA ALA A 479 -9.13 20.52 60.40
C ALA A 479 -10.29 21.05 59.54
N GLY A 480 -10.06 21.32 58.25
CA GLY A 480 -11.07 21.95 57.37
C GLY A 480 -12.16 21.00 56.85
N LEU A 481 -11.86 19.72 56.66
CA LEU A 481 -12.75 18.80 55.92
C LEU A 481 -13.87 18.17 56.77
N LEU A 482 -13.78 18.23 58.10
CA LEU A 482 -14.79 17.66 59.00
C LEU A 482 -15.93 18.63 59.37
N ALA A 483 -15.79 19.94 59.09
CA ALA A 483 -16.84 20.92 59.35
C ALA A 483 -17.94 20.96 58.25
N VAL A 484 -17.62 20.59 57.01
CA VAL A 484 -18.54 20.71 55.85
C VAL A 484 -19.55 19.54 55.79
N ARG A 485 -19.19 18.34 56.26
CA ARG A 485 -20.09 17.17 56.26
C ARG A 485 -21.23 17.22 57.29
N ALA A 486 -21.23 18.18 58.22
CA ALA A 486 -22.27 18.30 59.26
C ALA A 486 -23.44 19.24 58.89
N LYS A 487 -23.30 20.11 57.88
CA LYS A 487 -24.25 21.23 57.63
C LYS A 487 -25.29 20.98 56.52
N ILE A 488 -25.10 19.96 55.67
CA ILE A 488 -25.99 19.66 54.53
C ILE A 488 -27.08 18.63 54.88
N ARG A 489 -27.03 18.01 56.08
CA ARG A 489 -27.96 16.93 56.49
C ARG A 489 -29.12 17.35 57.40
N ARG A 490 -29.37 18.67 57.56
CA ARG A 490 -30.45 19.24 58.39
C ARG A 490 -31.09 20.51 57.80
N SER A 491 -31.47 20.47 56.52
CA SER A 491 -32.30 21.51 55.90
C SER A 491 -32.95 21.02 54.60
N ARG A 492 -34.11 20.34 54.72
CA ARG A 492 -35.20 20.17 53.71
C ARG A 492 -36.08 18.95 54.03
N GLN A 493 -37.05 19.14 54.93
CA GLN A 493 -38.37 18.49 54.89
C GLN A 493 -39.31 19.18 55.88
N ARG A 494 -40.61 19.23 55.55
CA ARG A 494 -41.68 20.12 56.08
C ARG A 494 -41.54 21.58 55.65
N GLU A 495 -42.58 22.29 55.19
CA GLU A 495 -43.99 21.97 54.81
C GLU A 495 -44.43 23.09 53.83
N ALA A 496 -45.00 22.78 52.65
CA ALA A 496 -46.43 22.81 52.33
C ALA A 496 -47.06 24.24 52.38
N HIS A 497 -47.38 24.90 51.25
CA HIS A 497 -48.64 24.90 50.48
C HIS A 497 -48.53 25.97 49.34
N ALA A 498 -49.29 26.00 48.22
CA ALA A 498 -50.36 25.17 47.64
C ALA A 498 -50.50 25.46 46.12
N GLY A 499 -51.18 24.58 45.37
CA GLY A 499 -51.75 24.87 44.04
C GLY A 499 -51.18 24.06 42.86
N ASP A 500 -52.08 23.37 42.15
CA ASP A 500 -51.96 22.71 40.83
C ASP A 500 -51.06 21.46 40.62
N GLU A 501 -51.37 20.77 39.50
CA GLU A 501 -50.71 19.62 38.86
C GLU A 501 -50.94 18.18 39.41
N THR A 502 -52.08 17.60 39.02
CA THR A 502 -52.45 16.19 39.27
C THR A 502 -51.79 15.15 38.34
N ILE A 503 -50.73 15.50 37.59
CA ILE A 503 -49.97 14.58 36.72
C ILE A 503 -48.48 14.52 37.13
N SER A 504 -48.20 14.19 38.40
CA SER A 504 -46.83 14.17 38.93
C SER A 504 -46.45 12.95 39.80
N LEU A 505 -47.38 12.02 40.05
CA LEU A 505 -47.23 10.96 41.07
C LEU A 505 -46.48 9.69 40.64
N LEU A 506 -45.83 9.66 39.47
CA LEU A 506 -44.95 8.56 39.06
C LEU A 506 -43.48 8.93 39.19
N SER A 507 -42.73 8.13 39.96
CA SER A 507 -41.29 8.31 40.17
C SER A 507 -40.50 8.15 38.86
N LYS A 508 -39.25 8.63 38.81
CA LYS A 508 -38.39 8.45 37.63
C LYS A 508 -38.11 6.97 37.30
N SER A 509 -38.08 6.09 38.30
CA SER A 509 -37.96 4.64 38.08
C SER A 509 -39.27 3.98 37.66
N GLN A 510 -40.42 4.48 38.13
CA GLN A 510 -41.72 4.03 37.64
C GLN A 510 -42.01 4.51 36.22
N ARG A 511 -41.56 5.72 35.84
CA ARG A 511 -41.61 6.19 34.44
C ARG A 511 -40.68 5.39 33.52
N ARG A 512 -39.50 4.95 33.99
CA ARG A 512 -38.67 3.99 33.26
C ARG A 512 -39.33 2.61 33.16
N PHE A 513 -39.80 2.06 34.27
CA PHE A 513 -40.50 0.77 34.26
C PHE A 513 -41.78 0.79 33.41
N LEU A 514 -42.43 1.95 33.30
CA LEU A 514 -43.54 2.18 32.37
C LEU A 514 -43.07 2.47 30.94
N SER A 515 -41.89 3.05 30.67
CA SER A 515 -41.37 3.17 29.29
C SER A 515 -40.86 1.84 28.78
N ASP A 516 -40.02 1.16 29.55
CA ASP A 516 -39.50 -0.19 29.24
C ASP A 516 -40.68 -1.19 29.12
N GLY A 517 -41.70 -1.02 29.96
CA GLY A 517 -42.96 -1.75 29.87
C GLY A 517 -43.87 -1.31 28.71
N MET A 518 -43.85 -0.04 28.30
CA MET A 518 -44.60 0.45 27.13
C MET A 518 -43.92 0.02 25.84
N ASP A 519 -42.59 -0.04 25.78
CA ASP A 519 -41.83 -0.51 24.63
C ASP A 519 -42.01 -2.02 24.47
N ALA A 520 -41.95 -2.79 25.56
CA ALA A 520 -42.33 -4.21 25.56
C ALA A 520 -43.81 -4.45 25.20
N PHE A 521 -44.72 -3.57 25.66
CA PHE A 521 -46.14 -3.62 25.29
C PHE A 521 -46.37 -3.23 23.82
N MET A 522 -45.60 -2.27 23.29
CA MET A 522 -45.64 -1.84 21.89
C MET A 522 -45.11 -2.91 20.95
N GLU A 523 -44.07 -3.65 21.35
CA GLU A 523 -43.57 -4.81 20.61
C GLU A 523 -44.58 -5.97 20.66
N PHE A 524 -45.18 -6.24 21.83
CA PHE A 524 -46.27 -7.22 21.97
C PHE A 524 -47.51 -6.87 21.13
N GLU A 525 -47.95 -5.60 21.12
CA GLU A 525 -49.06 -5.17 20.27
C GLU A 525 -48.68 -5.17 18.79
N ARG A 526 -47.41 -4.94 18.43
CA ARG A 526 -46.89 -5.13 17.06
C ARG A 526 -46.95 -6.59 16.64
N GLU A 527 -46.51 -7.52 17.49
CA GLU A 527 -46.63 -8.97 17.26
C GLU A 527 -48.10 -9.41 17.13
N MET A 528 -48.99 -8.88 17.99
CA MET A 528 -50.43 -9.17 17.93
C MET A 528 -51.08 -8.59 16.66
N ALA A 529 -50.69 -7.39 16.23
CA ALA A 529 -51.14 -6.81 14.96
C ALA A 529 -50.66 -7.63 13.74
N LEU A 530 -49.38 -8.03 13.73
CA LEU A 530 -48.81 -8.94 12.73
C LEU A 530 -49.58 -10.27 12.68
N LYS A 531 -49.91 -10.84 13.85
CA LYS A 531 -50.67 -12.09 13.96
C LYS A 531 -52.11 -11.95 13.45
N ARG A 532 -52.84 -10.90 13.84
CA ARG A 532 -54.20 -10.61 13.34
C ARG A 532 -54.24 -10.44 11.82
N ARG A 533 -53.26 -9.72 11.24
CA ARG A 533 -53.11 -9.56 9.78
C ARG A 533 -52.83 -10.89 9.08
N LYS A 534 -52.02 -11.77 9.68
CA LYS A 534 -51.74 -13.12 9.16
C LYS A 534 -52.97 -14.05 9.24
N GLU A 535 -53.82 -13.87 10.24
CA GLU A 535 -55.05 -14.66 10.44
C GLU A 535 -56.23 -14.14 9.58
N ASN A 536 -56.27 -12.85 9.22
CA ASN A 536 -57.38 -12.24 8.44
C ASN A 536 -56.87 -11.37 7.25
N PRO A 537 -56.12 -11.94 6.28
CA PRO A 537 -55.41 -11.16 5.26
C PRO A 537 -56.31 -10.31 4.35
N GLU A 538 -57.54 -10.76 4.06
CA GLU A 538 -58.48 -10.00 3.21
C GLU A 538 -58.99 -8.71 3.89
N GLN A 539 -58.98 -8.64 5.22
CA GLN A 539 -59.45 -7.47 5.98
C GLN A 539 -58.40 -6.34 6.04
N PHE A 540 -57.13 -6.67 5.83
CA PHE A 540 -55.99 -5.75 5.97
C PHE A 540 -55.22 -5.55 4.65
N ALA A 541 -55.88 -5.76 3.52
CA ALA A 541 -55.33 -5.46 2.19
C ALA A 541 -55.05 -3.93 2.08
N PRO A 542 -53.83 -3.50 1.73
CA PRO A 542 -53.43 -2.09 1.84
C PRO A 542 -54.15 -1.21 0.81
N VAL A 543 -54.84 -0.16 1.29
CA VAL A 543 -55.65 0.73 0.46
C VAL A 543 -54.89 2.00 0.08
N GLY A 544 -53.83 1.84 -0.73
CA GLY A 544 -53.11 2.94 -1.37
C GLY A 544 -52.13 3.73 -0.48
N PRO A 545 -51.64 4.89 -0.94
CA PRO A 545 -50.59 5.65 -0.26
C PRO A 545 -51.09 6.26 1.06
N VAL A 546 -50.69 5.67 2.18
CA VAL A 546 -50.99 6.20 3.52
C VAL A 546 -49.95 7.27 3.86
N THR A 547 -50.34 8.36 4.52
CA THR A 547 -49.38 9.26 5.17
C THR A 547 -48.82 8.60 6.44
N PRO A 548 -47.54 8.84 6.80
CA PRO A 548 -46.99 8.30 8.05
C PRO A 548 -47.88 8.74 9.22
N PRO A 549 -48.38 7.81 10.06
CA PRO A 549 -49.14 8.20 11.23
C PRO A 549 -48.22 8.94 12.20
N VAL A 550 -48.75 9.98 12.83
CA VAL A 550 -48.04 10.73 13.88
C VAL A 550 -48.26 10.01 15.21
N LYS A 551 -47.20 9.80 16.00
CA LYS A 551 -47.32 9.20 17.34
C LYS A 551 -48.14 10.16 18.22
N PRO A 552 -49.22 9.69 18.90
CA PRO A 552 -49.96 10.51 19.86
C PRO A 552 -49.04 11.00 20.99
N GLU A 553 -49.37 12.14 21.58
CA GLU A 553 -48.66 12.62 22.78
C GLU A 553 -49.06 11.75 24.00
N ASP A 554 -48.16 11.62 24.98
CA ASP A 554 -48.27 10.61 26.07
C ASP A 554 -49.54 10.78 26.94
N ASP A 555 -50.16 11.96 26.93
CA ASP A 555 -51.38 12.33 27.65
C ASP A 555 -52.67 12.19 26.82
N GLU A 556 -52.60 12.04 25.49
CA GLU A 556 -53.77 11.71 24.66
C GLU A 556 -54.25 10.27 24.86
N CYS A 557 -53.39 9.40 25.41
CA CYS A 557 -53.56 7.96 25.33
C CYS A 557 -54.00 7.26 26.64
N CYS A 558 -54.95 7.82 27.39
CA CYS A 558 -55.74 7.05 28.38
C CYS A 558 -57.05 7.72 28.86
N HIS A 559 -58.16 7.37 28.21
CA HIS A 559 -59.45 7.23 28.91
C HIS A 559 -59.93 5.77 28.76
N LEU A 560 -60.19 5.13 29.90
CA LEU A 560 -60.13 3.66 30.11
C LEU A 560 -61.26 2.82 29.46
N ASP A 561 -62.11 3.40 28.61
CA ASP A 561 -63.30 2.74 28.03
C ASP A 561 -63.35 2.82 26.48
N CYS A 562 -62.22 2.91 25.79
CA CYS A 562 -62.18 2.84 24.32
C CYS A 562 -61.78 1.44 23.81
N PRO A 563 -62.63 0.72 23.03
CA PRO A 563 -62.31 -0.61 22.51
C PRO A 563 -61.14 -0.65 21.51
N ASN A 564 -60.72 0.49 20.98
CA ASN A 564 -59.55 0.65 20.13
C ASN A 564 -58.55 1.59 20.82
N CYS A 565 -57.56 1.02 21.51
CA CYS A 565 -56.44 1.80 22.06
C CYS A 565 -55.74 2.56 20.92
N VAL A 566 -55.51 3.87 21.11
CA VAL A 566 -54.93 4.73 20.06
C VAL A 566 -53.54 4.25 19.65
N LEU A 567 -52.74 3.71 20.58
CA LEU A 567 -51.45 3.07 20.31
C LEU A 567 -51.56 1.81 19.42
N LEU A 568 -52.63 1.02 19.59
CA LEU A 568 -52.89 -0.19 18.80
C LEU A 568 -53.26 0.18 17.35
N VAL A 569 -54.14 1.18 17.20
CA VAL A 569 -54.49 1.76 15.90
C VAL A 569 -53.30 2.46 15.26
N TYR A 570 -52.44 3.11 16.07
CA TYR A 570 -51.19 3.72 15.62
C TYR A 570 -50.22 2.66 15.10
N GLN A 571 -49.97 1.57 15.82
CA GLN A 571 -49.13 0.46 15.37
C GLN A 571 -49.70 -0.25 14.15
N GLU A 572 -51.02 -0.51 14.11
CA GLU A 572 -51.66 -1.10 12.92
C GLU A 572 -51.54 -0.20 11.69
N LYS A 573 -51.63 1.14 11.84
CA LYS A 573 -51.41 2.12 10.77
C LYS A 573 -49.94 2.37 10.44
N LEU A 574 -49.03 2.24 11.40
CA LEU A 574 -47.59 2.36 11.19
C LEU A 574 -47.11 1.17 10.38
N LEU A 575 -47.57 -0.03 10.74
CA LEU A 575 -47.37 -1.25 9.97
C LEU A 575 -48.06 -1.18 8.60
N GLU A 576 -49.24 -0.56 8.48
CA GLU A 576 -49.87 -0.29 7.19
C GLU A 576 -49.03 0.67 6.33
N TYR A 577 -48.49 1.71 6.93
CA TYR A 577 -47.62 2.68 6.26
C TYR A 577 -46.31 2.02 5.81
N GLU A 578 -45.63 1.27 6.69
CA GLU A 578 -44.45 0.46 6.37
C GLU A 578 -44.72 -0.54 5.23
N LEU A 579 -45.84 -1.25 5.28
CA LEU A 579 -46.27 -2.16 4.21
C LEU A 579 -46.66 -1.41 2.93
N SER A 580 -47.20 -0.20 3.01
CA SER A 580 -47.48 0.67 1.85
C SER A 580 -46.20 1.23 1.24
N LEU A 581 -45.14 1.45 2.03
CA LEU A 581 -43.81 1.77 1.52
C LEU A 581 -43.18 0.55 0.87
N GLN A 582 -43.35 -0.65 1.43
CA GLN A 582 -42.98 -1.90 0.75
C GLN A 582 -43.80 -2.12 -0.53
N SER A 583 -45.07 -1.71 -0.57
CA SER A 583 -45.93 -1.82 -1.76
C SER A 583 -45.80 -0.66 -2.75
N GLN A 584 -45.18 0.47 -2.38
CA GLN A 584 -44.76 1.53 -3.31
C GLN A 584 -43.37 1.24 -3.88
N ASN A 585 -42.50 0.59 -3.10
CA ASN A 585 -41.31 -0.08 -3.61
C ASN A 585 -41.65 -1.37 -4.38
N ARG A 586 -42.89 -1.87 -4.27
CA ARG A 586 -43.55 -2.53 -5.40
C ARG A 586 -44.17 -1.47 -6.34
N THR A 587 -43.32 -0.79 -7.11
CA THR A 587 -43.59 -0.87 -8.55
C THR A 587 -43.84 -2.34 -8.85
N GLU A 588 -44.88 -2.68 -9.62
CA GLU A 588 -44.98 -4.04 -10.14
C GLU A 588 -43.61 -4.35 -10.75
N LYS A 589 -42.88 -5.27 -10.12
CA LYS A 589 -41.70 -5.86 -10.73
C LYS A 589 -42.30 -6.45 -12.00
N PRO A 590 -42.02 -5.90 -13.21
CA PRO A 590 -42.68 -6.36 -14.42
C PRO A 590 -42.49 -7.85 -14.42
N GLU A 591 -43.61 -8.60 -14.38
CA GLU A 591 -43.65 -9.98 -13.87
C GLU A 591 -42.48 -10.74 -14.49
N ALA A 592 -41.44 -10.98 -13.68
CA ALA A 592 -40.08 -11.09 -14.21
C ALA A 592 -40.08 -12.18 -15.28
N PRO A 593 -39.97 -11.81 -16.57
CA PRO A 593 -40.54 -12.61 -17.66
C PRO A 593 -39.88 -13.96 -17.60
N THR A 594 -40.68 -14.98 -17.21
CA THR A 594 -40.22 -16.26 -16.60
C THR A 594 -38.79 -16.55 -17.05
N PRO A 595 -37.77 -16.38 -16.18
CA PRO A 595 -36.41 -16.12 -16.61
C PRO A 595 -36.05 -17.01 -17.78
N LYS A 596 -35.90 -16.40 -18.96
CA LYS A 596 -35.78 -17.16 -20.21
C LYS A 596 -34.52 -18.07 -20.20
N TYR A 597 -33.62 -17.78 -19.27
CA TYR A 597 -32.31 -18.38 -19.02
C TYR A 597 -32.09 -18.51 -17.51
N ASP A 598 -31.41 -19.57 -17.07
CA ASP A 598 -31.18 -19.87 -15.65
C ASP A 598 -29.77 -19.42 -15.24
N LEU A 599 -29.68 -18.14 -14.82
CA LEU A 599 -28.42 -17.51 -14.41
C LEU A 599 -27.91 -17.97 -13.03
N THR A 600 -28.24 -19.19 -12.58
CA THR A 600 -27.60 -19.79 -11.41
C THR A 600 -26.12 -20.01 -11.69
N PHE A 601 -25.25 -19.31 -10.95
CA PHE A 601 -23.80 -19.38 -11.12
C PHE A 601 -23.28 -20.83 -10.96
N TYR A 602 -23.03 -21.48 -12.11
CA TYR A 602 -22.34 -22.76 -12.26
C TYR A 602 -22.75 -23.85 -11.26
N ALA A 603 -24.04 -24.19 -11.25
CA ALA A 603 -24.49 -25.44 -10.63
C ALA A 603 -23.92 -26.65 -11.40
N SER A 604 -22.95 -27.34 -10.80
CA SER A 604 -22.26 -28.48 -11.42
C SER A 604 -23.21 -29.64 -11.74
N LYS A 605 -23.42 -29.89 -13.03
CA LYS A 605 -24.11 -31.11 -13.51
C LYS A 605 -23.33 -31.91 -14.56
N ASP A 606 -22.36 -31.31 -15.23
CA ASP A 606 -21.55 -31.95 -16.27
C ASP A 606 -20.06 -32.01 -15.86
N ASP A 607 -19.77 -32.53 -14.66
CA ASP A 607 -18.41 -32.58 -14.08
C ASP A 607 -17.49 -33.65 -14.70
N GLU A 608 -18.02 -34.62 -15.47
CA GLU A 608 -17.25 -35.78 -15.93
C GLU A 608 -16.50 -35.58 -17.27
N GLU A 609 -16.78 -34.53 -18.06
CA GLU A 609 -16.14 -34.29 -19.38
C GLU A 609 -15.27 -33.01 -19.46
N LEU A 610 -15.11 -32.27 -18.36
CA LEU A 610 -14.40 -30.98 -18.37
C LEU A 610 -12.87 -31.14 -18.35
N PRO A 611 -12.10 -30.40 -19.19
CA PRO A 611 -10.64 -30.37 -19.12
C PRO A 611 -10.11 -29.96 -17.74
N GLU A 612 -8.99 -30.55 -17.33
CA GLU A 612 -8.45 -30.44 -15.96
C GLU A 612 -8.24 -28.98 -15.50
N GLU A 613 -7.78 -28.09 -16.38
CA GLU A 613 -7.63 -26.66 -16.03
C GLU A 613 -8.97 -25.95 -15.80
N ARG A 614 -10.02 -26.32 -16.55
CA ARG A 614 -11.38 -25.78 -16.34
C ARG A 614 -11.97 -26.32 -15.03
N ARG A 615 -11.72 -27.59 -14.70
CA ARG A 615 -12.09 -28.22 -13.41
C ARG A 615 -11.40 -27.55 -12.22
N LYS A 616 -10.10 -27.26 -12.32
CA LYS A 616 -9.34 -26.48 -11.32
C LYS A 616 -9.88 -25.05 -11.16
N LEU A 617 -10.26 -24.40 -12.25
CA LEU A 617 -10.79 -23.03 -12.23
C LEU A 617 -12.17 -22.97 -11.59
N LEU A 618 -13.05 -23.95 -11.86
CA LEU A 618 -14.34 -24.11 -11.17
C LEU A 618 -14.16 -24.40 -9.67
N MET A 619 -13.26 -25.32 -9.30
CA MET A 619 -12.91 -25.57 -7.89
C MET A 619 -12.41 -24.30 -7.16
N ARG A 620 -11.60 -23.46 -7.82
CA ARG A 620 -11.16 -22.16 -7.27
C ARG A 620 -12.30 -21.14 -7.18
N ALA A 621 -13.24 -21.16 -8.13
CA ALA A 621 -14.39 -20.27 -8.12
C ALA A 621 -15.37 -20.62 -6.99
N ASP A 622 -15.65 -21.91 -6.77
CA ASP A 622 -16.51 -22.39 -5.69
C ASP A 622 -15.91 -22.16 -4.29
N ARG A 623 -14.60 -22.40 -4.12
CA ARG A 623 -13.87 -22.05 -2.88
C ARG A 623 -13.99 -20.57 -2.50
N ALA A 624 -14.25 -19.68 -3.47
CA ALA A 624 -14.48 -18.25 -3.23
C ALA A 624 -15.94 -17.88 -2.88
N VAL A 625 -16.86 -18.85 -2.75
CA VAL A 625 -18.27 -18.63 -2.43
C VAL A 625 -18.57 -18.97 -0.97
N PHE A 626 -19.03 -17.99 -0.20
CA PHE A 626 -19.33 -18.09 1.23
C PHE A 626 -20.83 -17.94 1.46
N GLU A 627 -21.41 -18.75 2.35
CA GLU A 627 -22.82 -18.66 2.75
C GLU A 627 -22.97 -17.63 3.87
N VAL A 628 -23.97 -16.75 3.78
CA VAL A 628 -24.34 -15.83 4.86
C VAL A 628 -25.02 -16.63 5.97
N ALA A 629 -24.43 -16.61 7.17
CA ALA A 629 -25.01 -17.20 8.37
C ALA A 629 -25.92 -16.22 9.13
N VAL A 630 -25.51 -14.94 9.21
CA VAL A 630 -26.17 -13.88 9.99
C VAL A 630 -26.14 -12.58 9.19
N ASN A 631 -27.16 -11.72 9.31
CA ASN A 631 -27.17 -10.37 8.71
C ASN A 631 -28.01 -9.39 9.55
N ASP A 632 -27.58 -9.17 10.78
CA ASP A 632 -28.36 -8.46 11.80
C ASP A 632 -28.18 -6.94 11.73
N VAL A 633 -29.22 -6.19 12.08
CA VAL A 633 -29.16 -4.73 12.20
C VAL A 633 -28.65 -4.37 13.59
N ILE A 634 -27.37 -4.02 13.70
CA ILE A 634 -26.74 -3.58 14.96
C ILE A 634 -26.76 -2.06 15.16
N SER A 635 -27.20 -1.30 14.16
CA SER A 635 -27.58 0.10 14.27
C SER A 635 -28.74 0.37 13.32
N ALA A 636 -29.90 0.73 13.87
CA ALA A 636 -31.11 0.96 13.11
C ALA A 636 -30.97 2.15 12.13
N PRO A 637 -31.75 2.18 11.03
CA PRO A 637 -31.82 3.33 10.13
C PRO A 637 -32.14 4.62 10.90
N HIS A 638 -31.18 5.53 10.95
CA HIS A 638 -31.29 6.85 11.59
C HIS A 638 -30.79 7.93 10.64
N GLN A 639 -31.34 9.14 10.75
CA GLN A 639 -30.87 10.28 9.97
C GLN A 639 -29.75 11.01 10.72
N THR A 640 -28.64 11.28 10.04
CA THR A 640 -27.52 12.05 10.57
C THR A 640 -27.63 13.53 10.19
N THR A 641 -26.85 14.38 10.85
CA THR A 641 -26.95 15.86 10.78
C THR A 641 -26.61 16.44 9.40
N ASP A 642 -25.94 15.67 8.53
CA ASP A 642 -25.76 15.92 7.10
C ASP A 642 -26.98 15.57 6.24
N GLY A 643 -28.11 15.18 6.86
CA GLY A 643 -29.32 14.71 6.21
C GLY A 643 -29.26 13.29 5.64
N ALA A 644 -28.13 12.59 5.77
CA ALA A 644 -27.98 11.22 5.29
C ALA A 644 -28.64 10.21 6.23
N TRP A 645 -29.22 9.15 5.69
CA TRP A 645 -29.63 7.98 6.47
C TRP A 645 -28.46 7.02 6.63
N ARG A 646 -28.28 6.47 7.83
CA ARG A 646 -27.27 5.45 8.14
C ARG A 646 -27.88 4.28 8.89
N SER A 647 -27.33 3.09 8.66
CA SER A 647 -27.53 1.90 9.48
C SER A 647 -26.24 1.07 9.48
N VAL A 648 -26.10 0.13 10.40
CA VAL A 648 -24.96 -0.80 10.43
C VAL A 648 -25.46 -2.23 10.52
N ARG A 649 -24.90 -3.12 9.70
CA ARG A 649 -25.12 -4.57 9.77
C ARG A 649 -23.94 -5.28 10.42
N HIS A 650 -24.24 -6.35 11.14
CA HIS A 650 -23.30 -7.40 11.47
C HIS A 650 -23.59 -8.59 10.54
N ILE A 651 -22.60 -9.03 9.78
CA ILE A 651 -22.77 -10.12 8.81
C ILE A 651 -21.76 -11.22 9.11
N ASP A 652 -22.23 -12.42 9.42
CA ASP A 652 -21.37 -13.60 9.51
C ASP A 652 -21.42 -14.41 8.22
N LEU A 653 -20.26 -14.90 7.81
CA LEU A 653 -20.08 -15.78 6.66
C LEU A 653 -19.56 -17.13 7.14
N SER A 654 -20.24 -18.22 6.79
CA SER A 654 -19.83 -19.59 7.11
C SER A 654 -18.56 -19.97 6.36
N ILE A 655 -17.57 -20.53 7.08
CA ILE A 655 -16.31 -21.03 6.53
C ILE A 655 -16.40 -22.55 6.40
N ARG A 656 -16.46 -23.07 5.16
CA ARG A 656 -16.38 -24.52 4.92
C ARG A 656 -14.97 -25.05 5.18
N GLY A 657 -14.85 -26.37 5.40
CA GLY A 657 -13.56 -27.03 5.66
C GLY A 657 -12.50 -26.80 4.57
N ASP A 658 -12.91 -26.71 3.30
CA ASP A 658 -12.05 -26.39 2.15
C ASP A 658 -11.69 -24.89 2.05
N GLN A 659 -12.36 -24.02 2.80
CA GLN A 659 -12.13 -22.58 2.83
C GLN A 659 -11.29 -22.13 4.02
N GLN A 660 -11.05 -23.02 5.00
CA GLN A 660 -10.26 -22.76 6.20
C GLN A 660 -8.85 -22.22 5.87
N GLU A 661 -8.23 -22.61 4.75
CA GLU A 661 -6.92 -22.10 4.32
C GLU A 661 -6.95 -20.67 3.73
N LEU A 662 -8.13 -20.18 3.32
CA LEU A 662 -8.28 -18.88 2.66
C LEU A 662 -8.39 -17.74 3.67
N VAL A 663 -8.97 -18.02 4.84
CA VAL A 663 -9.14 -17.04 5.92
C VAL A 663 -7.84 -17.01 6.75
N SER A 664 -7.38 -15.82 7.13
CA SER A 664 -6.22 -15.68 8.02
C SER A 664 -6.54 -16.10 9.46
N GLU A 665 -5.52 -16.31 10.28
CA GLU A 665 -5.66 -16.43 11.74
C GLU A 665 -5.80 -15.05 12.43
N GLN A 666 -5.58 -13.95 11.71
CA GLN A 666 -5.51 -12.58 12.24
C GLN A 666 -6.40 -11.62 11.44
N ALA A 667 -6.71 -10.45 12.02
CA ALA A 667 -7.47 -9.39 11.35
C ALA A 667 -6.96 -9.14 9.92
N SER A 668 -7.88 -9.26 8.97
CA SER A 668 -7.63 -9.27 7.53
C SER A 668 -8.72 -8.48 6.83
N ASN A 669 -8.50 -8.17 5.55
CA ASN A 669 -9.53 -7.56 4.71
C ASN A 669 -10.19 -8.62 3.84
N ILE A 670 -11.53 -8.62 3.83
CA ILE A 670 -12.34 -9.42 2.92
C ILE A 670 -12.81 -8.54 1.77
N GLY A 671 -12.41 -8.88 0.55
CA GLY A 671 -12.89 -8.29 -0.69
C GLY A 671 -14.15 -8.98 -1.16
N VAL A 672 -15.29 -8.30 -1.11
CA VAL A 672 -16.58 -8.83 -1.57
C VAL A 672 -16.83 -8.42 -3.02
N TYR A 673 -17.17 -9.39 -3.87
CA TYR A 673 -17.59 -9.17 -5.25
C TYR A 673 -19.11 -9.16 -5.32
N VAL A 674 -19.68 -8.09 -5.87
CA VAL A 674 -21.13 -7.90 -5.96
C VAL A 674 -21.57 -7.86 -7.43
N PRO A 675 -22.63 -8.60 -7.82
CA PRO A 675 -23.13 -8.57 -9.19
C PRO A 675 -23.56 -7.16 -9.63
N ASN A 676 -23.58 -6.93 -10.94
CA ASN A 676 -24.25 -5.76 -11.49
C ASN A 676 -25.76 -5.88 -11.32
N ASP A 677 -26.46 -4.75 -11.20
CA ASP A 677 -27.91 -4.71 -11.04
C ASP A 677 -28.60 -5.32 -12.27
N LEU A 678 -29.45 -6.33 -12.07
CA LEU A 678 -30.02 -7.14 -13.17
C LEU A 678 -30.69 -6.29 -14.29
N PRO A 679 -31.48 -5.23 -14.01
CA PRO A 679 -32.04 -4.38 -15.07
C PRO A 679 -30.98 -3.62 -15.89
N VAL A 680 -29.80 -3.36 -15.31
CA VAL A 680 -28.67 -2.76 -16.06
C VAL A 680 -28.02 -3.84 -16.94
N VAL A 681 -27.87 -5.07 -16.43
CA VAL A 681 -27.38 -6.21 -17.22
C VAL A 681 -28.31 -6.51 -18.38
N GLU A 682 -29.63 -6.60 -18.16
CA GLU A 682 -30.64 -6.84 -19.20
C GLU A 682 -30.61 -5.74 -20.29
N ARG A 683 -30.55 -4.45 -19.91
CA ARG A 683 -30.37 -3.36 -20.89
C ARG A 683 -29.08 -3.51 -21.68
N MET A 684 -27.96 -3.83 -21.02
CA MET A 684 -26.69 -4.06 -21.72
C MET A 684 -26.77 -5.25 -22.69
N LEU A 685 -27.34 -6.39 -22.29
CA LEU A 685 -27.47 -7.57 -23.16
C LEU A 685 -28.35 -7.27 -24.39
N ASN A 686 -29.40 -6.47 -24.23
CA ASN A 686 -30.24 -6.01 -25.35
C ASN A 686 -29.46 -5.09 -26.32
N HIS A 687 -28.72 -4.11 -25.79
CA HIS A 687 -27.89 -3.20 -26.59
C HIS A 687 -26.71 -3.89 -27.29
N LEU A 688 -26.17 -4.95 -26.69
CA LEU A 688 -25.08 -5.77 -27.23
C LEU A 688 -25.59 -6.96 -28.08
N HIS A 689 -26.91 -7.03 -28.32
CA HIS A 689 -27.58 -8.04 -29.13
C HIS A 689 -27.28 -9.52 -28.76
N VAL A 690 -27.21 -9.83 -27.47
CA VAL A 690 -26.92 -11.19 -26.97
C VAL A 690 -28.19 -12.04 -26.95
N GLU A 691 -28.26 -13.07 -27.81
CA GLU A 691 -29.44 -13.95 -27.94
C GLU A 691 -29.48 -15.11 -26.92
N ASP A 692 -28.34 -15.51 -26.37
CA ASP A 692 -28.20 -16.58 -25.36
C ASP A 692 -27.10 -16.22 -24.33
N PRO A 693 -27.46 -15.94 -23.06
CA PRO A 693 -26.52 -15.59 -22.00
C PRO A 693 -25.93 -16.80 -21.25
N ASP A 694 -26.46 -18.02 -21.45
CA ASP A 694 -25.95 -19.23 -20.78
C ASP A 694 -24.71 -19.80 -21.50
N VAL A 695 -24.39 -19.27 -22.69
CA VAL A 695 -23.14 -19.54 -23.40
C VAL A 695 -21.97 -18.86 -22.69
N VAL A 696 -21.10 -19.67 -22.09
CA VAL A 696 -19.81 -19.22 -21.56
C VAL A 696 -18.89 -18.84 -22.72
N PHE A 697 -18.97 -17.59 -23.16
CA PHE A 697 -18.01 -17.04 -24.11
C PHE A 697 -16.63 -16.96 -23.45
N ALA A 698 -15.74 -17.87 -23.84
CA ALA A 698 -14.31 -17.60 -23.76
C ALA A 698 -14.06 -16.40 -24.70
N ALA A 699 -13.59 -15.28 -24.14
CA ALA A 699 -13.25 -14.11 -24.92
C ALA A 699 -11.94 -14.35 -25.68
N GLU A 700 -12.03 -15.05 -26.81
CA GLU A 700 -10.98 -14.99 -27.82
C GLU A 700 -10.95 -13.57 -28.41
N PRO A 701 -9.78 -12.97 -28.65
CA PRO A 701 -9.69 -11.64 -29.25
C PRO A 701 -10.36 -11.63 -30.62
N LEU A 702 -11.34 -10.75 -30.83
CA LEU A 702 -11.92 -10.60 -32.16
C LEU A 702 -10.90 -10.05 -33.14
N HIS A 703 -10.79 -10.73 -34.28
CA HIS A 703 -9.93 -10.34 -35.38
C HIS A 703 -10.44 -9.10 -36.10
N GLY A 704 -9.70 -8.01 -35.93
CA GLY A 704 -9.63 -6.84 -36.81
C GLY A 704 -10.90 -6.45 -37.57
N SER A 705 -11.71 -5.58 -36.98
CA SER A 705 -12.60 -4.70 -37.75
C SER A 705 -11.91 -3.35 -38.03
N GLU A 706 -11.87 -2.96 -39.30
CA GLU A 706 -11.54 -1.61 -39.73
C GLU A 706 -12.65 -0.64 -39.28
N GLU A 707 -12.26 0.59 -38.91
CA GLU A 707 -13.16 1.74 -38.69
C GLU A 707 -14.54 1.41 -38.10
N THR A 708 -14.61 0.78 -36.91
CA THR A 708 -15.89 0.68 -36.18
C THR A 708 -16.36 2.10 -35.80
N VAL A 709 -17.20 2.68 -36.66
CA VAL A 709 -17.98 3.89 -36.38
C VAL A 709 -19.01 3.49 -35.33
N TYR A 710 -18.62 3.60 -34.05
CA TYR A 710 -19.45 3.13 -32.95
C TYR A 710 -20.81 3.80 -32.89
N ALA A 711 -21.00 5.01 -33.42
CA ALA A 711 -22.27 5.72 -33.48
C ALA A 711 -22.62 6.10 -34.94
N SER A 712 -23.76 5.62 -35.46
CA SER A 712 -24.13 5.83 -36.86
C SER A 712 -24.77 7.20 -37.17
N ASP A 713 -25.15 7.99 -36.15
CA ASP A 713 -25.69 9.35 -36.33
C ASP A 713 -24.61 10.43 -36.09
N GLU A 714 -24.49 11.39 -37.01
CA GLU A 714 -23.46 12.44 -36.93
C GLU A 714 -23.62 13.36 -35.70
N ASN A 715 -24.83 13.54 -35.17
CA ASN A 715 -25.07 14.34 -33.96
C ASN A 715 -24.68 13.57 -32.70
N ASP A 716 -24.93 12.26 -32.65
CA ASP A 716 -24.47 11.39 -31.55
C ASP A 716 -22.93 11.35 -31.53
N VAL A 717 -22.28 11.19 -32.69
CA VAL A 717 -20.81 11.31 -32.83
C VAL A 717 -20.33 12.66 -32.34
N ALA A 718 -20.94 13.77 -32.79
CA ALA A 718 -20.54 15.12 -32.38
C ALA A 718 -20.74 15.38 -30.88
N ALA A 719 -21.78 14.80 -30.27
CA ALA A 719 -22.06 14.90 -28.84
C ALA A 719 -21.09 14.08 -27.99
N LEU A 720 -20.73 12.87 -28.43
CA LEU A 720 -19.76 12.00 -27.76
C LEU A 720 -18.32 12.52 -27.90
N MET A 721 -17.98 13.13 -29.06
CA MET A 721 -16.67 13.71 -29.35
C MET A 721 -16.52 15.18 -28.90
N ALA A 722 -17.55 15.76 -28.27
CA ALA A 722 -17.49 17.14 -27.79
C ALA A 722 -16.38 17.31 -26.73
N PRO A 723 -15.56 18.39 -26.80
CA PRO A 723 -14.46 18.59 -25.86
C PRO A 723 -14.98 18.73 -24.42
N GLN A 724 -14.54 17.81 -23.57
CA GLN A 724 -14.88 17.72 -22.15
C GLN A 724 -14.25 18.88 -21.37
N THR A 725 -14.89 20.05 -21.38
CA THR A 725 -14.45 21.21 -20.58
C THR A 725 -14.62 20.93 -19.09
N ALA A 726 -13.91 21.65 -18.23
CA ALA A 726 -14.06 21.53 -16.78
C ALA A 726 -15.53 21.73 -16.33
N GLU A 727 -16.28 22.60 -17.03
CA GLU A 727 -17.69 22.89 -16.77
C GLU A 727 -18.62 21.77 -17.25
N VAL A 728 -18.34 21.14 -18.39
CA VAL A 728 -19.08 19.95 -18.87
C VAL A 728 -18.79 18.75 -17.96
N ILE A 729 -17.53 18.52 -17.59
CA ILE A 729 -17.14 17.49 -16.61
C ILE A 729 -17.81 17.76 -15.26
N GLN A 730 -17.89 19.02 -14.81
CA GLN A 730 -18.56 19.37 -13.55
C GLN A 730 -20.09 19.30 -13.65
N ALA A 731 -20.65 19.48 -14.85
CA ALA A 731 -22.07 19.28 -15.14
C ALA A 731 -22.45 17.79 -15.16
N GLU A 732 -21.69 16.95 -15.86
CA GLU A 732 -21.86 15.49 -15.89
C GLU A 732 -21.48 14.85 -14.53
N ARG A 733 -20.62 15.48 -13.71
CA ARG A 733 -20.48 15.12 -12.28
C ARG A 733 -21.74 15.36 -11.45
N ARG A 734 -22.76 16.07 -11.94
CA ARG A 734 -24.11 16.11 -11.33
C ARG A 734 -24.94 14.90 -11.77
N HIS A 735 -24.65 14.33 -12.93
CA HIS A 735 -25.09 13.01 -13.41
C HIS A 735 -24.11 11.92 -12.95
N GLN A 736 -23.78 11.92 -11.66
CA GLN A 736 -22.71 11.15 -11.00
C GLN A 736 -22.90 9.60 -11.04
N HIS A 737 -23.89 9.13 -11.81
CA HIS A 737 -24.50 7.80 -11.78
C HIS A 737 -24.86 7.24 -13.16
N THR A 738 -24.53 7.95 -14.26
CA THR A 738 -24.74 7.47 -15.64
C THR A 738 -23.98 6.16 -15.86
N THR A 739 -24.70 5.06 -16.08
CA THR A 739 -24.15 3.76 -16.46
C THR A 739 -23.92 3.70 -17.97
N ILE A 740 -23.14 2.72 -18.45
CA ILE A 740 -22.93 2.53 -19.90
C ILE A 740 -24.26 2.21 -20.62
N ALA A 741 -25.18 1.51 -19.95
CA ALA A 741 -26.54 1.31 -20.46
C ALA A 741 -27.30 2.64 -20.67
N ASP A 742 -27.12 3.62 -19.77
CA ASP A 742 -27.75 4.94 -19.91
C ASP A 742 -27.10 5.78 -21.02
N ILE A 743 -25.85 5.47 -21.41
CA ILE A 743 -25.18 6.06 -22.58
C ILE A 743 -25.78 5.48 -23.86
N PHE A 744 -25.96 4.15 -23.94
CA PHE A 744 -26.63 3.51 -25.10
C PHE A 744 -28.10 3.92 -25.22
N ASP A 745 -28.83 4.06 -24.11
CA ASP A 745 -30.19 4.62 -24.12
C ASP A 745 -30.24 6.08 -24.61
N ARG A 746 -29.20 6.88 -24.33
CA ARG A 746 -29.08 8.30 -24.72
C ARG A 746 -28.64 8.48 -26.17
N PHE A 747 -27.83 7.57 -26.70
CA PHE A 747 -27.24 7.61 -28.03
C PHE A 747 -27.56 6.29 -28.76
N PRO A 748 -28.80 6.09 -29.22
CA PRO A 748 -29.27 4.80 -29.76
C PRO A 748 -28.65 4.44 -31.13
N SER A 749 -27.92 5.37 -31.76
CA SER A 749 -27.09 5.04 -32.92
C SER A 749 -25.79 4.33 -32.53
N VAL A 750 -25.48 4.24 -31.22
CA VAL A 750 -24.31 3.54 -30.69
C VAL A 750 -24.50 2.03 -30.78
N HIS A 751 -23.69 1.38 -31.60
CA HIS A 751 -23.63 -0.06 -31.77
C HIS A 751 -22.25 -0.59 -31.38
N LEU A 752 -22.24 -1.49 -30.41
CA LEU A 752 -21.07 -2.25 -29.96
C LEU A 752 -21.44 -3.72 -29.92
N SER A 753 -20.57 -4.59 -30.43
CA SER A 753 -20.70 -6.02 -30.16
C SER A 753 -20.37 -6.33 -28.70
N PHE A 754 -20.90 -7.45 -28.20
CA PHE A 754 -20.60 -7.95 -26.85
C PHE A 754 -19.08 -8.08 -26.59
N ALA A 755 -18.32 -8.54 -27.59
CA ALA A 755 -16.87 -8.70 -27.49
C ALA A 755 -16.13 -7.35 -27.44
N GLU A 756 -16.50 -6.36 -28.26
CA GLU A 756 -15.90 -5.02 -28.21
C GLU A 756 -16.19 -4.34 -26.86
N PHE A 757 -17.40 -4.49 -26.31
CA PHE A 757 -17.72 -4.00 -24.97
C PHE A 757 -16.82 -4.63 -23.90
N PHE A 758 -16.56 -5.94 -23.96
CA PHE A 758 -15.69 -6.62 -22.99
C PHE A 758 -14.23 -6.17 -23.04
N GLN A 759 -13.73 -5.67 -24.18
CA GLN A 759 -12.37 -5.13 -24.29
C GLN A 759 -12.21 -3.76 -23.60
N ILE A 760 -13.29 -2.97 -23.49
CA ILE A 760 -13.28 -1.62 -22.91
C ILE A 760 -13.86 -1.55 -21.49
N ALA A 761 -14.62 -2.56 -21.07
CA ALA A 761 -15.25 -2.60 -19.76
C ALA A 761 -14.22 -2.82 -18.63
N PRO A 762 -14.19 -1.97 -17.58
CA PRO A 762 -13.30 -2.18 -16.45
C PRO A 762 -13.72 -3.44 -15.64
N PRO A 763 -12.77 -4.18 -15.05
CA PRO A 763 -13.08 -5.36 -14.25
C PRO A 763 -13.92 -5.00 -13.02
N ASN A 764 -14.84 -5.88 -12.63
CA ASN A 764 -15.69 -5.68 -11.45
C ASN A 764 -14.89 -5.85 -10.15
N ALA A 765 -14.27 -4.76 -9.68
CA ALA A 765 -13.43 -4.76 -8.50
C ALA A 765 -14.19 -5.14 -7.21
N ALA A 766 -13.54 -5.92 -6.36
CA ALA A 766 -14.03 -6.20 -5.01
C ALA A 766 -14.13 -4.92 -4.16
N ARG A 767 -15.04 -4.92 -3.18
CA ARG A 767 -15.12 -3.90 -2.13
C ARG A 767 -14.63 -4.50 -0.82
N TYR A 768 -13.63 -3.87 -0.23
CA TYR A 768 -12.96 -4.36 0.96
C TYR A 768 -13.71 -3.98 2.23
N TYR A 769 -13.77 -4.93 3.16
CA TYR A 769 -14.21 -4.74 4.53
C TYR A 769 -13.19 -5.36 5.47
N THR A 770 -12.91 -4.71 6.60
CA THR A 770 -12.06 -5.30 7.63
C THR A 770 -12.86 -6.32 8.44
N VAL A 771 -12.27 -7.50 8.63
CA VAL A 771 -12.86 -8.60 9.42
C VAL A 771 -13.07 -8.16 10.87
N SER A 772 -14.20 -8.57 11.45
CA SER A 772 -14.63 -8.21 12.80
C SER A 772 -14.87 -9.40 13.75
N SER A 773 -14.28 -10.56 13.45
CA SER A 773 -14.16 -11.69 14.37
C SER A 773 -12.73 -12.21 14.45
N SER A 774 -12.38 -12.80 15.60
CA SER A 774 -11.21 -13.65 15.74
C SER A 774 -11.55 -15.07 15.30
N ARG A 775 -10.62 -15.72 14.59
CA ARG A 775 -10.72 -17.15 14.27
C ARG A 775 -10.55 -18.05 15.50
N GLN A 776 -9.88 -17.58 16.55
CA GLN A 776 -9.75 -18.30 17.82
C GLN A 776 -11.07 -18.34 18.61
N PHE A 777 -11.98 -17.41 18.30
CA PHE A 777 -13.31 -17.31 18.90
C PHE A 777 -14.38 -17.96 18.01
N SER A 778 -14.35 -17.68 16.70
CA SER A 778 -15.23 -18.25 15.68
C SER A 778 -14.41 -18.96 14.59
N PRO A 779 -14.09 -20.26 14.74
CA PRO A 779 -13.30 -20.99 13.76
C PRO A 779 -14.07 -21.30 12.46
N ASP A 780 -15.39 -21.36 12.53
CA ASP A 780 -16.29 -21.74 11.44
C ASP A 780 -17.04 -20.54 10.82
N SER A 781 -16.79 -19.31 11.26
CA SER A 781 -17.40 -18.11 10.68
C SER A 781 -16.49 -16.88 10.70
N VAL A 782 -16.71 -15.96 9.77
CA VAL A 782 -16.01 -14.68 9.69
C VAL A 782 -16.99 -13.51 9.60
N SER A 783 -16.86 -12.57 10.53
CA SER A 783 -17.76 -11.43 10.69
C SER A 783 -17.32 -10.20 9.87
N ILE A 784 -18.29 -9.43 9.38
CA ILE A 784 -18.12 -8.10 8.78
C ILE A 784 -19.00 -7.08 9.52
N THR A 785 -18.44 -5.91 9.84
CA THR A 785 -19.20 -4.75 10.33
C THR A 785 -19.48 -3.77 9.18
N LEU A 786 -20.67 -3.84 8.60
CA LEU A 786 -21.03 -3.15 7.36
C LEU A 786 -21.78 -1.84 7.62
N GLY A 787 -21.18 -0.70 7.25
CA GLY A 787 -21.86 0.60 7.26
C GLY A 787 -22.67 0.85 5.98
N LEU A 788 -23.98 1.08 6.12
CA LEU A 788 -24.84 1.57 5.05
C LEU A 788 -25.02 3.10 5.20
N ARG A 789 -24.91 3.82 4.08
CA ARG A 789 -25.24 5.26 4.00
C ARG A 789 -26.06 5.53 2.75
N LYS A 790 -27.21 6.19 2.92
CA LYS A 790 -28.10 6.66 1.85
C LYS A 790 -28.23 8.19 1.97
N THR A 791 -28.23 8.92 0.87
CA THR A 791 -28.64 10.34 0.87
C THR A 791 -29.82 10.52 -0.07
N ASN A 792 -30.46 11.69 -0.04
CA ASN A 792 -31.49 12.04 -1.02
C ASN A 792 -30.90 12.50 -2.37
N THR A 793 -29.57 12.64 -2.45
CA THR A 793 -28.83 13.22 -3.58
C THR A 793 -27.92 12.21 -4.30
N GLN A 794 -27.76 11.01 -3.75
CA GLN A 794 -26.94 9.93 -4.28
C GLN A 794 -27.74 8.62 -4.21
N PRO A 795 -27.63 7.73 -5.22
CA PRO A 795 -28.24 6.41 -5.20
C PRO A 795 -27.59 5.55 -4.11
N LEU A 796 -28.26 4.44 -3.84
CA LEU A 796 -27.80 3.45 -2.88
C LEU A 796 -26.43 2.87 -3.29
N PRO A 797 -25.42 2.80 -2.39
CA PRO A 797 -24.12 2.26 -2.74
C PRO A 797 -24.24 0.75 -3.03
N ARG A 798 -23.86 0.31 -4.23
CA ARG A 798 -24.14 -1.05 -4.72
C ARG A 798 -23.75 -2.16 -3.74
N CYS A 799 -22.48 -2.19 -3.30
CA CYS A 799 -21.98 -3.31 -2.48
C CYS A 799 -22.66 -3.37 -1.10
N SER A 800 -22.67 -2.25 -0.35
CA SER A 800 -23.26 -2.25 0.99
C SER A 800 -24.78 -2.39 0.98
N SER A 801 -25.45 -1.96 -0.09
CA SER A 801 -26.89 -2.16 -0.24
C SER A 801 -27.22 -3.61 -0.61
N TYR A 802 -26.45 -4.23 -1.51
CA TYR A 802 -26.57 -5.65 -1.82
C TYR A 802 -26.38 -6.52 -0.58
N LEU A 803 -25.25 -6.35 0.13
CA LEU A 803 -24.97 -7.07 1.37
C LEU A 803 -26.05 -6.86 2.44
N ALA A 804 -26.60 -5.65 2.57
CA ALA A 804 -27.67 -5.36 3.53
C ALA A 804 -29.07 -5.92 3.13
N MET A 805 -29.21 -6.54 1.95
CA MET A 805 -30.45 -7.21 1.51
C MET A 805 -30.38 -8.74 1.61
N LEU A 806 -29.19 -9.32 1.79
CA LEU A 806 -29.00 -10.76 1.89
C LEU A 806 -29.63 -11.34 3.15
N LYS A 807 -29.99 -12.61 3.09
CA LYS A 807 -30.58 -13.40 4.18
C LYS A 807 -29.64 -14.54 4.56
N PRO A 808 -29.79 -15.11 5.77
CA PRO A 808 -29.18 -16.39 6.09
C PRO A 808 -29.49 -17.44 5.02
N GLY A 809 -28.46 -18.14 4.52
CA GLY A 809 -28.53 -19.09 3.41
C GLY A 809 -28.30 -18.49 2.01
N ASP A 810 -28.20 -17.16 1.86
CA ASP A 810 -27.76 -16.56 0.58
C ASP A 810 -26.23 -16.66 0.43
N SER A 811 -25.75 -16.85 -0.80
CA SER A 811 -24.31 -16.97 -1.08
C SER A 811 -23.68 -15.68 -1.61
N ILE A 812 -22.46 -15.38 -1.20
CA ILE A 812 -21.64 -14.28 -1.73
C ILE A 812 -20.29 -14.76 -2.24
N ARG A 813 -19.70 -14.05 -3.20
CA ARG A 813 -18.32 -14.28 -3.63
C ARG A 813 -17.37 -13.35 -2.90
N ALA A 814 -16.34 -13.90 -2.26
CA ALA A 814 -15.35 -13.15 -1.51
C ALA A 814 -13.92 -13.71 -1.65
N SER A 815 -12.94 -12.86 -1.40
CA SER A 815 -11.51 -13.18 -1.29
C SER A 815 -10.92 -12.51 -0.04
N PHE A 816 -9.85 -13.08 0.52
CA PHE A 816 -9.20 -12.57 1.72
C PHE A 816 -7.81 -12.03 1.38
N TYR A 817 -7.44 -10.96 2.08
CA TYR A 817 -6.19 -10.23 1.90
C TYR A 817 -5.58 -9.96 3.27
N GLN A 818 -4.29 -10.24 3.42
CA GLN A 818 -3.58 -9.91 4.66
C GLN A 818 -3.59 -8.38 4.87
N SER A 819 -3.97 -7.94 6.07
CA SER A 819 -3.80 -6.53 6.48
C SER A 819 -2.45 -6.36 7.17
N SER A 820 -1.88 -5.17 7.14
CA SER A 820 -0.78 -4.77 8.03
C SER A 820 -1.27 -4.47 9.46
N PHE A 821 -2.59 -4.43 9.66
CA PHE A 821 -3.27 -4.20 10.93
C PHE A 821 -3.34 -5.48 11.79
N VAL A 822 -2.17 -6.06 12.06
CA VAL A 822 -2.01 -7.36 12.73
C VAL A 822 -2.01 -7.23 14.24
N PHE A 823 -2.68 -8.16 14.94
CA PHE A 823 -2.59 -8.29 16.39
C PHE A 823 -1.23 -8.89 16.80
N PRO A 824 -0.48 -8.29 17.75
CA PRO A 824 0.89 -8.66 18.04
C PRO A 824 0.97 -9.69 19.19
N PHE A 825 0.51 -10.93 18.95
CA PHE A 825 0.48 -12.05 19.92
C PHE A 825 1.84 -12.41 20.56
N HIS A 826 2.95 -11.99 19.94
CA HIS A 826 4.32 -12.30 20.40
C HIS A 826 4.98 -11.16 21.18
N ASP A 827 4.21 -10.12 21.50
CA ASP A 827 4.58 -8.97 22.31
C ASP A 827 3.56 -8.84 23.46
N GLN A 828 3.98 -8.29 24.59
CA GLN A 828 3.14 -8.10 25.79
C GLN A 828 3.08 -6.62 26.21
N ARG A 829 3.66 -5.72 25.41
CA ARG A 829 3.49 -4.26 25.56
C ARG A 829 2.01 -3.87 25.44
N PRO A 830 1.56 -2.84 26.17
CA PRO A 830 0.14 -2.50 26.23
C PRO A 830 -0.38 -2.05 24.87
N ILE A 831 -1.69 -2.20 24.66
CA ILE A 831 -2.37 -1.82 23.42
C ILE A 831 -3.39 -0.71 23.68
N MET A 832 -3.42 0.29 22.80
CA MET A 832 -4.44 1.33 22.77
C MET A 832 -5.16 1.27 21.42
N LEU A 833 -6.48 1.07 21.45
CA LEU A 833 -7.35 0.95 20.29
C LEU A 833 -8.15 2.26 20.15
N ILE A 834 -8.17 2.88 18.97
CA ILE A 834 -8.83 4.17 18.74
C ILE A 834 -9.70 4.10 17.47
N SER A 835 -11.02 4.16 17.61
CA SER A 835 -11.93 4.09 16.46
C SER A 835 -13.19 4.93 16.60
N ALA A 836 -13.93 5.07 15.50
CA ALA A 836 -15.27 5.64 15.52
C ALA A 836 -16.19 4.89 14.54
N GLY A 837 -17.45 4.67 14.94
CA GLY A 837 -18.45 3.93 14.15
C GLY A 837 -17.96 2.55 13.72
N THR A 838 -18.08 2.22 12.43
CA THR A 838 -17.67 0.92 11.89
C THR A 838 -16.16 0.64 11.98
N GLY A 839 -15.33 1.62 12.35
CA GLY A 839 -13.91 1.41 12.68
C GLY A 839 -13.67 0.52 13.90
N ILE A 840 -14.73 0.15 14.65
CA ILE A 840 -14.65 -0.87 15.70
C ILE A 840 -14.35 -2.27 15.15
N ALA A 841 -14.52 -2.50 13.84
CA ALA A 841 -14.42 -3.81 13.19
C ALA A 841 -13.19 -4.65 13.61
N PRO A 842 -11.94 -4.26 13.31
CA PRO A 842 -10.78 -5.05 13.70
C PRO A 842 -10.58 -5.14 15.22
N PHE A 843 -11.11 -4.17 15.98
CA PHE A 843 -10.98 -4.16 17.43
C PHE A 843 -11.90 -5.16 18.13
N ARG A 844 -13.07 -5.46 17.55
CA ARG A 844 -13.87 -6.60 17.99
C ARG A 844 -13.09 -7.91 17.88
N ALA A 845 -12.38 -8.13 16.75
CA ALA A 845 -11.50 -9.28 16.57
C ALA A 845 -10.34 -9.28 17.59
N PHE A 846 -9.65 -8.15 17.76
CA PHE A 846 -8.53 -8.04 18.72
C PHE A 846 -8.96 -8.27 20.18
N LEU A 847 -10.17 -7.88 20.56
CA LEU A 847 -10.70 -8.13 21.92
C LEU A 847 -11.00 -9.62 22.13
N GLN A 848 -11.52 -10.30 21.11
CA GLN A 848 -11.71 -11.75 21.13
C GLN A 848 -10.36 -12.50 21.17
N ASP A 849 -9.33 -12.00 20.46
CA ASP A 849 -7.95 -12.51 20.55
C ASP A 849 -7.36 -12.31 21.95
N LEU A 850 -7.52 -11.13 22.57
CA LEU A 850 -7.09 -10.85 23.95
C LEU A 850 -7.82 -11.72 24.98
N GLU A 851 -9.12 -11.96 24.82
CA GLU A 851 -9.89 -12.84 25.70
C GLU A 851 -9.40 -14.30 25.60
N HIS A 852 -8.97 -14.73 24.41
CA HIS A 852 -8.34 -16.04 24.20
C HIS A 852 -6.92 -16.11 24.80
N GLU A 853 -6.10 -15.07 24.68
CA GLU A 853 -4.80 -14.98 25.39
C GLU A 853 -4.99 -15.04 26.92
N GLY A 854 -6.07 -14.45 27.42
CA GLY A 854 -6.41 -14.25 28.84
C GLY A 854 -6.90 -15.47 29.63
N GLY A 855 -6.64 -16.70 29.17
CA GLY A 855 -6.95 -17.93 29.92
C GLY A 855 -6.39 -17.90 31.36
N PRO A 856 -7.02 -18.57 32.34
CA PRO A 856 -7.04 -18.19 33.77
C PRO A 856 -5.71 -18.36 34.55
N SER A 857 -4.69 -17.60 34.15
CA SER A 857 -3.35 -17.51 34.73
C SER A 857 -3.12 -16.10 35.26
N PRO A 858 -3.03 -15.88 36.60
CA PRO A 858 -2.94 -14.53 37.19
C PRO A 858 -1.71 -13.68 36.83
N ASN A 859 -0.82 -14.16 35.96
CA ASN A 859 0.50 -13.58 35.70
C ASN A 859 0.73 -13.15 34.23
N GLN A 860 -0.31 -13.11 33.38
CA GLN A 860 -0.22 -12.75 31.95
C GLN A 860 -1.30 -11.76 31.49
N HIS A 861 -1.68 -10.78 32.33
CA HIS A 861 -2.53 -9.68 31.88
C HIS A 861 -1.74 -8.70 31.01
N ARG A 862 -2.25 -8.43 29.81
CA ARG A 862 -1.70 -7.45 28.87
C ARG A 862 -2.58 -6.19 28.91
N PRO A 863 -2.08 -5.01 29.31
CA PRO A 863 -2.96 -3.87 29.47
C PRO A 863 -3.53 -3.38 28.14
N ALA A 864 -4.85 -3.19 28.08
CA ALA A 864 -5.56 -2.80 26.88
C ALA A 864 -6.56 -1.66 27.14
N TYR A 865 -6.55 -0.66 26.26
CA TYR A 865 -7.40 0.52 26.33
C TYR A 865 -8.17 0.70 25.03
N LEU A 866 -9.46 1.02 25.08
CA LEU A 866 -10.26 1.33 23.89
C LEU A 866 -10.89 2.73 24.01
N PHE A 867 -10.64 3.56 23.00
CA PHE A 867 -11.28 4.84 22.75
C PHE A 867 -12.24 4.67 21.56
N TYR A 868 -13.54 4.82 21.81
CA TYR A 868 -14.58 4.59 20.81
C TYR A 868 -15.53 5.78 20.65
N GLY A 869 -15.61 6.32 19.43
CA GLY A 869 -16.52 7.42 19.06
C GLY A 869 -17.81 6.96 18.39
N CYS A 870 -18.95 7.40 18.90
CA CYS A 870 -20.28 7.23 18.30
C CYS A 870 -21.12 8.51 18.46
N ARG A 871 -22.39 8.53 18.05
CA ARG A 871 -23.30 9.67 18.24
C ARG A 871 -24.11 9.51 19.52
N GLU A 872 -24.78 8.38 19.65
CA GLU A 872 -25.77 8.13 20.69
C GLU A 872 -25.77 6.67 21.15
N THR A 873 -25.87 6.48 22.47
CA THR A 873 -25.81 5.19 23.15
C THR A 873 -26.79 4.15 22.60
N ASN A 874 -27.98 4.60 22.18
CA ASN A 874 -29.06 3.71 21.74
C ASN A 874 -29.18 3.62 20.21
N VAL A 875 -28.25 4.22 19.46
CA VAL A 875 -28.36 4.36 17.99
C VAL A 875 -27.16 3.74 17.28
N ASP A 876 -25.93 4.12 17.65
CA ASP A 876 -24.71 3.68 16.96
C ASP A 876 -23.51 3.38 17.90
N PHE A 877 -23.79 3.09 19.18
CA PHE A 877 -22.83 2.41 20.06
C PHE A 877 -22.78 0.91 19.73
N LEU A 878 -22.08 0.59 18.63
CA LEU A 878 -21.94 -0.77 18.11
C LEU A 878 -21.27 -1.70 19.14
N TYR A 879 -21.78 -2.93 19.24
CA TYR A 879 -21.26 -3.99 20.13
C TYR A 879 -21.16 -3.59 21.61
N ALA A 880 -22.02 -2.69 22.10
CA ALA A 880 -21.96 -2.14 23.46
C ALA A 880 -21.86 -3.21 24.57
N GLU A 881 -22.60 -4.32 24.44
CA GLU A 881 -22.58 -5.42 25.40
C GLU A 881 -21.24 -6.18 25.39
N GLU A 882 -20.69 -6.50 24.21
CA GLU A 882 -19.37 -7.15 24.08
C GLU A 882 -18.25 -6.26 24.64
N LEU A 883 -18.29 -4.95 24.35
CA LEU A 883 -17.29 -3.99 24.82
C LEU A 883 -17.38 -3.76 26.34
N GLN A 884 -18.59 -3.80 26.91
CA GLN A 884 -18.79 -3.73 28.35
C GLN A 884 -18.39 -5.03 29.05
N HIS A 885 -18.69 -6.20 28.46
CA HIS A 885 -18.20 -7.50 28.94
C HIS A 885 -16.68 -7.56 28.94
N ALA A 886 -16.01 -7.16 27.85
CA ALA A 886 -14.55 -7.11 27.77
C ALA A 886 -13.93 -6.24 28.89
N ARG A 887 -14.60 -5.15 29.28
CA ARG A 887 -14.19 -4.33 30.43
C ARG A 887 -14.43 -5.03 31.76
N GLU A 888 -15.54 -5.73 31.93
CA GLU A 888 -15.91 -6.41 33.18
C GLU A 888 -15.13 -7.70 33.42
N SER A 889 -14.76 -8.42 32.35
CA SER A 889 -13.88 -9.60 32.39
C SER A 889 -12.40 -9.24 32.56
N GLY A 890 -12.03 -7.97 32.39
CA GLY A 890 -10.66 -7.48 32.50
C GLY A 890 -9.83 -7.55 31.22
N VAL A 891 -10.43 -7.93 30.09
CA VAL A 891 -9.82 -7.87 28.75
C VAL A 891 -9.50 -6.43 28.34
N LEU A 892 -10.31 -5.46 28.78
CA LEU A 892 -10.05 -4.02 28.70
C LEU A 892 -9.88 -3.41 30.09
N ASP A 893 -8.72 -2.84 30.38
CA ASP A 893 -8.48 -2.04 31.58
C ASP A 893 -9.35 -0.77 31.60
N GLN A 894 -9.47 -0.11 30.44
CA GLN A 894 -10.32 1.08 30.30
C GLN A 894 -11.04 1.12 28.94
N LEU A 895 -12.34 1.43 29.01
CA LEU A 895 -13.20 1.76 27.88
C LEU A 895 -13.63 3.23 27.99
N HIS A 896 -13.23 4.02 27.01
CA HIS A 896 -13.58 5.43 26.85
C HIS A 896 -14.52 5.59 25.67
N VAL A 897 -15.83 5.68 25.94
CA VAL A 897 -16.85 5.94 24.91
C VAL A 897 -17.11 7.43 24.83
N GLU A 898 -17.07 7.98 23.61
CA GLU A 898 -17.39 9.37 23.35
C GLU A 898 -18.59 9.50 22.41
N PHE A 899 -19.47 10.45 22.73
CA PHE A 899 -20.69 10.76 21.98
C PHE A 899 -20.54 12.10 21.27
N SER A 900 -20.95 12.19 20.00
CA SER A 900 -20.92 13.46 19.25
C SER A 900 -22.06 14.40 19.64
N ASP A 901 -21.91 15.68 19.33
CA ASP A 901 -22.95 16.71 19.40
C ASP A 901 -23.79 16.80 18.11
N ASP A 902 -24.77 17.69 18.11
CA ASP A 902 -25.68 17.95 16.99
C ASP A 902 -24.97 18.56 15.76
N SER A 903 -23.68 18.94 15.89
CA SER A 903 -22.81 19.35 14.77
C SER A 903 -21.95 18.20 14.24
N GLY A 904 -22.09 17.00 14.81
CA GLY A 904 -21.30 15.82 14.48
C GLY A 904 -19.87 15.85 15.06
N LYS A 905 -19.59 16.72 16.02
CA LYS A 905 -18.28 16.82 16.67
C LYS A 905 -18.22 16.04 17.99
N PRO A 906 -17.06 15.50 18.39
CA PRO A 906 -16.85 14.99 19.74
C PRO A 906 -17.31 15.98 20.81
N LYS A 907 -18.19 15.55 21.75
CA LYS A 907 -18.66 16.41 22.87
C LYS A 907 -17.53 16.72 23.86
N ARG A 908 -16.52 15.86 23.96
CA ARG A 908 -15.46 15.92 24.99
C ARG A 908 -14.29 14.98 24.64
N ASP A 909 -13.31 15.51 23.89
CA ASP A 909 -12.15 14.76 23.33
C ASP A 909 -11.44 13.85 24.35
N ALA A 910 -11.80 12.57 24.33
CA ALA A 910 -11.38 11.61 25.33
C ALA A 910 -9.87 11.34 25.33
N LEU A 911 -9.20 11.47 24.17
CA LEU A 911 -7.74 11.31 24.06
C LEU A 911 -7.02 12.49 24.72
N ILE A 912 -7.57 13.70 24.60
CA ILE A 912 -7.05 14.90 25.25
C ILE A 912 -7.32 14.89 26.76
N ASP A 913 -8.46 14.39 27.21
CA ASP A 913 -8.74 14.18 28.63
C ASP A 913 -7.85 13.12 29.27
N GLN A 914 -7.56 12.04 28.55
CA GLN A 914 -6.62 10.99 28.95
C GLN A 914 -5.20 11.25 28.42
N SER A 915 -4.84 12.52 28.16
CA SER A 915 -3.56 12.86 27.53
C SER A 915 -2.33 12.35 28.29
N GLU A 916 -2.41 12.21 29.62
CA GLU A 916 -1.34 11.62 30.43
C GLU A 916 -1.17 10.13 30.13
N LEU A 917 -2.29 9.40 30.04
CA LEU A 917 -2.31 7.98 29.65
C LEU A 917 -1.77 7.80 28.22
N VAL A 918 -2.22 8.62 27.27
CA VAL A 918 -1.76 8.56 25.85
C VAL A 918 -0.26 8.81 25.76
N ALA A 919 0.27 9.82 26.46
CA ALA A 919 1.70 10.13 26.44
C ALA A 919 2.54 9.05 27.13
N ARG A 920 2.13 8.59 28.32
CA ARG A 920 2.80 7.50 29.05
C ARG A 920 2.82 6.20 28.22
N HIS A 921 1.69 5.84 27.63
CA HIS A 921 1.54 4.63 26.80
C HIS A 921 2.50 4.64 25.62
N LEU A 922 2.58 5.74 24.87
CA LEU A 922 3.42 5.82 23.66
C LEU A 922 4.91 6.00 23.94
N LEU A 923 5.26 6.74 25.00
CA LEU A 923 6.64 7.15 25.28
C LEU A 923 7.34 6.29 26.33
N ALA A 924 6.66 5.92 27.42
CA ALA A 924 7.27 5.22 28.54
C ALA A 924 6.99 3.71 28.51
N ASP A 925 5.79 3.29 28.12
CA ASP A 925 5.43 1.87 28.01
C ASP A 925 5.78 1.28 26.63
N GLU A 926 6.14 2.14 25.66
CA GLU A 926 6.30 1.83 24.23
C GLU A 926 5.16 0.99 23.63
N GLY A 927 3.94 1.24 24.12
CA GLY A 927 2.74 0.51 23.76
C GLY A 927 2.28 0.80 22.33
N TYR A 928 1.61 -0.19 21.74
CA TYR A 928 1.03 -0.06 20.41
C TYR A 928 -0.23 0.82 20.46
N ILE A 929 -0.39 1.69 19.46
CA ILE A 929 -1.61 2.47 19.22
C ILE A 929 -2.17 2.07 17.86
N TYR A 930 -3.35 1.49 17.83
CA TYR A 930 -4.07 1.16 16.61
C TYR A 930 -5.19 2.18 16.36
N VAL A 931 -5.32 2.67 15.13
CA VAL A 931 -6.33 3.66 14.74
C VAL A 931 -7.13 3.16 13.54
N CYS A 932 -8.45 3.02 13.68
CA CYS A 932 -9.31 2.49 12.62
C CYS A 932 -10.58 3.31 12.38
N GLY A 933 -10.88 3.66 11.12
CA GLY A 933 -12.06 4.43 10.72
C GLY A 933 -11.78 5.44 9.61
N SER A 934 -12.48 6.58 9.61
CA SER A 934 -12.36 7.51 8.46
C SER A 934 -11.04 8.27 8.37
N LEU A 935 -10.60 8.62 7.15
CA LEU A 935 -9.46 9.52 6.89
C LEU A 935 -9.57 10.90 7.58
N ALA A 936 -10.78 11.36 7.90
CA ALA A 936 -10.98 12.57 8.70
C ALA A 936 -10.67 12.33 10.18
N MET A 937 -11.12 11.20 10.73
CA MET A 937 -10.89 10.78 12.12
C MET A 937 -9.39 10.52 12.36
N GLY A 938 -8.70 9.76 11.50
CA GLY A 938 -7.27 9.49 11.65
C GLY A 938 -6.40 10.77 11.71
N ARG A 939 -6.75 11.80 10.92
CA ARG A 939 -6.10 13.12 10.98
C ARG A 939 -6.39 13.88 12.28
N ALA A 940 -7.56 13.71 12.87
CA ALA A 940 -7.89 14.29 14.19
C ALA A 940 -7.11 13.57 15.30
N VAL A 941 -7.09 12.23 15.29
CA VAL A 941 -6.34 11.40 16.26
C VAL A 941 -4.84 11.71 16.22
N LYS A 942 -4.22 11.84 15.03
CA LYS A 942 -2.80 12.24 14.92
C LYS A 942 -2.51 13.55 15.67
N LYS A 943 -3.41 14.54 15.55
CA LYS A 943 -3.29 15.83 16.26
C LYS A 943 -3.55 15.71 17.76
N ALA A 944 -4.52 14.90 18.17
CA ALA A 944 -4.82 14.66 19.58
C ALA A 944 -3.65 13.97 20.30
N ILE A 945 -3.03 12.96 19.69
CA ILE A 945 -1.82 12.31 20.22
C ILE A 945 -0.69 13.34 20.33
N ALA A 946 -0.38 14.10 19.26
CA ALA A 946 0.68 15.11 19.33
C ALA A 946 0.43 16.14 20.45
N ALA A 947 -0.79 16.65 20.58
CA ALA A 947 -1.16 17.57 21.66
C ALA A 947 -1.08 16.93 23.06
N ALA A 948 -1.32 15.63 23.19
CA ALA A 948 -1.10 14.89 24.43
C ALA A 948 0.39 14.80 24.80
N LEU A 949 1.27 14.54 23.81
CA LEU A 949 2.72 14.51 24.03
C LEU A 949 3.28 15.87 24.45
N VAL A 950 2.79 16.97 23.87
CA VAL A 950 3.19 18.34 24.27
C VAL A 950 2.79 18.63 25.73
N ARG A 951 1.58 18.21 26.14
CA ARG A 951 1.09 18.44 27.52
C ARG A 951 1.87 17.67 28.58
N HIS A 952 2.38 16.49 28.23
CA HIS A 952 3.02 15.56 29.16
C HIS A 952 4.44 15.20 28.71
N SER A 953 5.19 16.21 28.25
CA SER A 953 6.58 16.07 27.78
C SER A 953 7.56 15.51 28.81
N ALA A 954 7.17 15.44 30.09
CA ALA A 954 7.91 14.75 31.15
C ALA A 954 8.17 13.27 30.83
N TYR A 955 7.30 12.60 30.07
CA TYR A 955 7.54 11.21 29.61
C TYR A 955 8.56 11.10 28.46
N SER A 956 9.15 12.21 28.00
CA SER A 956 10.18 12.26 26.96
C SER A 956 11.53 12.78 27.48
N ASP A 957 11.75 12.82 28.79
CA ASP A 957 12.88 13.47 29.46
C ASP A 957 13.14 14.93 28.98
N GLY A 958 12.07 15.61 28.54
CA GLY A 958 12.12 16.98 28.02
C GLY A 958 12.60 17.12 26.57
N ALA A 959 12.60 16.04 25.79
CA ALA A 959 12.88 16.07 24.34
C ALA A 959 11.75 16.72 23.53
N ILE A 960 10.48 16.56 23.95
CA ILE A 960 9.32 17.19 23.30
C ILE A 960 9.07 18.56 23.93
N ARG A 961 9.28 19.65 23.19
CA ARG A 961 9.11 21.03 23.70
C ARG A 961 8.11 21.86 22.91
N THR A 962 7.88 21.48 21.65
CA THR A 962 7.01 22.15 20.70
C THR A 962 5.99 21.18 20.09
N GLN A 963 4.95 21.72 19.45
CA GLN A 963 4.01 20.94 18.66
C GLN A 963 4.70 20.19 17.51
N GLN A 964 5.76 20.78 16.93
CA GLN A 964 6.52 20.18 15.84
C GLN A 964 7.34 18.96 16.30
N ASP A 965 7.95 19.02 17.49
CA ASP A 965 8.64 17.87 18.10
C ASP A 965 7.68 16.69 18.29
N ALA A 966 6.47 16.97 18.80
CA ALA A 966 5.44 15.97 19.01
C ALA A 966 4.92 15.37 17.68
N GLU A 967 4.73 16.19 16.65
CA GLU A 967 4.31 15.72 15.33
C GLU A 967 5.40 14.90 14.62
N ARG A 968 6.68 15.20 14.86
CA ARG A 968 7.81 14.34 14.45
C ARG A 968 7.76 13.00 15.19
N VAL A 969 7.72 12.99 16.53
CA VAL A 969 7.64 11.73 17.32
C VAL A 969 6.45 10.86 16.92
N VAL A 970 5.28 11.44 16.65
CA VAL A 970 4.12 10.68 16.14
C VAL A 970 4.37 10.11 14.74
N THR A 971 5.15 10.80 13.90
CA THR A 971 5.55 10.31 12.57
C THR A 971 6.62 9.21 12.67
N ASP A 972 7.58 9.34 13.59
CA ASP A 972 8.60 8.32 13.85
C ASP A 972 7.97 7.04 14.43
N LYS A 973 7.00 7.18 15.35
CA LYS A 973 6.26 6.04 15.91
C LYS A 973 5.29 5.40 14.89
N LEU A 974 4.83 6.13 13.87
CA LEU A 974 4.14 5.57 12.70
C LEU A 974 5.12 4.74 11.83
N ALA A 975 6.29 5.29 11.52
CA ALA A 975 7.31 4.60 10.72
C ALA A 975 7.88 3.36 11.44
N GLY A 976 8.04 3.42 12.76
CA GLY A 976 8.45 2.29 13.60
C GLY A 976 7.33 1.31 13.99
N HIS A 977 6.17 1.37 13.34
CA HIS A 977 5.02 0.48 13.56
C HIS A 977 4.53 0.38 15.03
N LEU A 978 4.70 1.44 15.82
CA LEU A 978 4.08 1.58 17.15
C LEU A 978 2.75 2.33 17.09
N ILE A 979 2.55 3.15 16.06
CA ILE A 979 1.22 3.63 15.66
C ILE A 979 0.88 2.95 14.34
N ILE A 980 -0.27 2.28 14.29
CA ILE A 980 -0.72 1.46 13.15
C ILE A 980 -2.12 1.95 12.75
N THR A 981 -2.34 2.18 11.45
CA THR A 981 -3.57 2.84 10.98
C THR A 981 -4.23 2.07 9.84
N GLU A 982 -5.54 1.82 9.95
CA GLU A 982 -6.37 1.27 8.87
C GLU A 982 -7.54 2.23 8.62
N LEU A 983 -7.41 3.04 7.56
CA LEU A 983 -8.27 4.20 7.31
C LEU A 983 -8.92 4.18 5.92
N TRP A 984 -10.16 4.65 5.85
CA TRP A 984 -11.00 4.68 4.64
C TRP A 984 -11.80 5.99 4.45
#